data_AF-A0A6A5T3L4-F1
#
_entry.id   AF-A0A6A5T3L4-F1
#
_cell.length_a   1.000
_cell.length_b   1.000
_cell.length_c   1.000
_cell.angle_alpha   90.00
_cell.angle_beta   90.00
_cell.angle_gamma   90.00
#
_symmetry.space_group_name_H-M   'P 1'
#
loop_
_entity.id
_entity.type
_entity.pdbx_description
1 polymer ?
#
loop_
_entity_poly.entity_id
_entity_poly.type
_entity_poly.pdbx_seq_one_letter_code
_entity_poly.pdbx_strand_id
1 'polypeptide(L)'
;MAVSERISQLMSALDTGSGPDTSRATSPGGVNGADDRRRPRTFAYFEHLPYPTEDQGDREASLDTCLKHLYIAVSAGDFAPGAVHWTREIRGWLSLKFDLPRSTRVKLVNLYYELALAPGLDSLVAERFASMFMVLTKRKHYLRPGTDLILDWRPLYRELKMFVLPSESGGSHPPNVRRNIRTVTKMCTFAQLYFDPKEIPAIFEEILPFFSTSFSENAFVVVGLLNLLLPTHPAPEDMQQLLPQEYLPTFFHLWSLVNRSRLFDAHYLDTLSRLARDNLTAEHVPFSQYGVFTGEQSSQIFTAILRLLEIPVGQATSPYSAGVDVGAGLAIMLDRDPRKHPSTHHIARIIAMSLSPACTEHPDSILTKLEGLIQAVETFFHPSNSGSWTRPLAQFVYYLADIFVLRWNREHSGEMDVPEERRLNDAVKRRFVLCLREVTFMGIFSKSDKAVQYALSTLQSLAHLEPNLILPGALQRIYPAMQGLVEVHRTISSIRALHMLSKVMAKTKGFRCHVTSVLGLALPGIDANDLEKTLHTLQYVQGVCYLVPFQDLTKTKKALEEDSARDGASTPMDYVGGDTGLAVEWITAQVERLENANGNIEIDYDQELSEEDEAMILRSSTTGLNEFLITFLGRVFTLLENLPDASRVRSGSPEEYVVNQLPAAFTPLLAALSPELYDVALDKIANFITNHVVHQARDAIAFICNSLVKINPEKALKRLLPHLFAGIRTEIEEIGAGSTRTTGAEVLPRDRALVWNLCILSMCVVHVGDAVLEWKDELFEIAEYMQQRCRGTPTVHVSNFIHHLLLNLTCTYTIDHSIYEQDELAQGLSTESWGRQIDVRNLNIKWHTPNSEEIDFAVKLFKTHTNNAMKALTALTQADSPIKREGTGKDWSDEVSRNLVLLRLILSGISVLFDVREDQATDGRTDSDSDSDSDAMDTEGIDDDAGLGEAEDEEVKPTFQYESGYPLRRGDDNYKLLHDLRRQVGEILHNVHRFLIEKQPDDVPCFNSLYNAYRSWFIDVGIERSAHVLDRISRLLENDERPFRFSGLRKQQRCQQSTQSTL
;
A
#
# COMPACT_ATOMS: atom_id res chain seq x y z
N MET A 1 -24.19 8.99 -27.85
CA MET A 1 -23.40 9.55 -26.72
C MET A 1 -23.93 9.06 -25.37
N ALA A 2 -25.17 9.34 -24.99
CA ALA A 2 -25.70 8.96 -23.66
C ALA A 2 -25.76 7.45 -23.34
N VAL A 3 -25.88 6.54 -24.32
CA VAL A 3 -25.89 5.08 -24.06
C VAL A 3 -24.47 4.51 -23.87
N SER A 4 -23.50 5.05 -24.61
CA SER A 4 -22.08 4.67 -24.48
C SER A 4 -21.47 5.18 -23.18
N GLU A 5 -21.86 6.39 -22.74
CA GLU A 5 -21.46 6.93 -21.43
C GLU A 5 -22.12 6.17 -20.28
N ARG A 6 -23.37 5.71 -20.43
CA ARG A 6 -24.09 4.98 -19.37
C ARG A 6 -23.57 3.55 -19.18
N ILE A 7 -23.14 2.90 -20.26
CA ILE A 7 -22.42 1.61 -20.19
C ILE A 7 -21.01 1.82 -19.60
N SER A 8 -20.30 2.89 -19.99
CA SER A 8 -19.00 3.24 -19.39
C SER A 8 -19.10 3.66 -17.91
N GLN A 9 -20.23 4.22 -17.47
CA GLN A 9 -20.50 4.59 -16.08
C GLN A 9 -20.93 3.38 -15.23
N LEU A 10 -21.73 2.45 -15.79
CA LEU A 10 -22.03 1.15 -15.15
C LEU A 10 -20.76 0.29 -15.03
N MET A 11 -19.86 0.34 -16.00
CA MET A 11 -18.53 -0.28 -15.94
C MET A 11 -17.53 0.46 -15.04
N SER A 12 -17.87 1.67 -14.55
CA SER A 12 -16.98 2.47 -13.71
C SER A 12 -17.30 2.36 -12.22
N ALA A 13 -18.50 1.92 -11.85
CA ALA A 13 -19.00 1.93 -10.49
C ALA A 13 -18.53 0.72 -9.64
N LEU A 14 -17.85 -0.25 -10.25
CA LEU A 14 -17.37 -1.48 -9.61
C LEU A 14 -15.85 -1.52 -9.35
N ASP A 15 -15.07 -0.50 -9.76
CA ASP A 15 -13.60 -0.65 -9.84
C ASP A 15 -12.81 0.51 -9.19
N THR A 16 -13.35 1.17 -8.15
CA THR A 16 -12.62 2.21 -7.42
C THR A 16 -11.65 1.59 -6.41
N GLY A 17 -10.48 1.15 -6.86
CA GLY A 17 -9.45 0.69 -5.94
C GLY A 17 -8.30 -0.10 -6.55
N SER A 18 -7.72 0.32 -7.68
CA SER A 18 -6.42 -0.23 -8.11
C SER A 18 -5.46 0.89 -8.51
N GLY A 19 -4.32 0.95 -7.81
CA GLY A 19 -3.19 1.76 -8.20
C GLY A 19 -2.61 1.29 -9.55
N PRO A 20 -1.80 2.13 -10.23
CA PRO A 20 -1.16 1.72 -11.47
C PRO A 20 -0.17 0.58 -11.17
N ASP A 21 -0.48 -0.60 -11.70
CA ASP A 21 0.38 -1.79 -11.72
C ASP A 21 1.62 -1.49 -12.60
N THR A 22 2.57 -0.72 -12.05
CA THR A 22 3.74 -0.24 -12.78
C THR A 22 4.74 -1.36 -13.07
N SER A 23 5.06 -1.49 -14.37
CA SER A 23 6.21 -2.16 -14.97
C SER A 23 6.51 -3.61 -14.57
N ARG A 24 5.88 -4.54 -15.29
CA ARG A 24 6.02 -5.99 -15.17
C ARG A 24 7.19 -6.58 -15.97
N ALA A 25 8.37 -5.96 -16.07
CA ALA A 25 9.47 -6.58 -16.83
C ALA A 25 10.81 -6.49 -16.10
N THR A 26 11.32 -7.63 -15.68
CA THR A 26 12.70 -7.86 -15.26
C THR A 26 13.42 -8.60 -16.39
N SER A 27 14.61 -8.15 -16.78
CA SER A 27 15.54 -8.97 -17.56
C SER A 27 16.14 -10.00 -16.60
N PRO A 28 16.29 -11.27 -16.99
CA PRO A 28 16.90 -12.28 -16.13
C PRO A 28 18.42 -12.17 -16.19
N GLY A 29 19.03 -11.32 -15.37
CA GLY A 29 20.49 -11.28 -15.19
C GLY A 29 21.01 -12.47 -14.36
N GLY A 30 22.18 -12.99 -14.73
CA GLY A 30 23.05 -13.87 -13.93
C GLY A 30 22.72 -15.37 -13.88
N VAL A 31 23.73 -16.21 -14.13
CA VAL A 31 23.71 -17.68 -14.02
C VAL A 31 24.09 -18.07 -12.60
N ASN A 32 23.17 -18.68 -11.85
CA ASN A 32 23.46 -19.48 -10.66
C ASN A 32 22.40 -20.57 -10.52
N GLY A 33 22.84 -21.84 -10.42
CA GLY A 33 22.09 -23.00 -9.91
C GLY A 33 20.85 -23.48 -10.70
N ALA A 34 20.68 -24.80 -10.76
CA ALA A 34 19.53 -25.43 -11.42
C ALA A 34 18.21 -25.28 -10.61
N ASP A 35 18.28 -25.15 -9.27
CA ASP A 35 17.09 -25.15 -8.41
C ASP A 35 16.86 -23.87 -7.59
N ASP A 36 17.85 -22.96 -7.49
CA ASP A 36 17.67 -21.74 -6.69
C ASP A 36 16.89 -20.63 -7.41
N ARG A 37 16.14 -19.87 -6.60
CA ARG A 37 15.48 -18.64 -7.02
C ARG A 37 16.55 -17.62 -7.44
N ARG A 38 16.61 -17.30 -8.75
CA ARG A 38 17.57 -16.33 -9.33
C ARG A 38 17.63 -14.98 -8.61
N ARG A 39 16.50 -14.55 -8.05
CA ARG A 39 16.39 -13.30 -7.31
C ARG A 39 15.99 -13.62 -5.86
N PRO A 40 16.92 -13.60 -4.89
CA PRO A 40 16.57 -13.82 -3.50
C PRO A 40 15.55 -12.78 -3.03
N ARG A 41 14.73 -13.14 -2.04
CA ARG A 41 13.82 -12.18 -1.40
C ARG A 41 14.63 -11.06 -0.76
N THR A 42 14.04 -9.86 -0.73
CA THR A 42 14.67 -8.70 -0.10
C THR A 42 14.68 -8.85 1.42
N PHE A 43 13.54 -9.26 1.98
CA PHE A 43 13.38 -9.57 3.40
C PHE A 43 13.50 -11.07 3.65
N ALA A 44 14.14 -11.44 4.76
CA ALA A 44 14.17 -12.80 5.27
C ALA A 44 12.89 -13.07 6.09
N TYR A 45 11.74 -13.10 5.42
CA TYR A 45 10.41 -13.17 6.06
C TYR A 45 10.32 -14.25 7.14
N PHE A 46 10.83 -15.46 6.87
CA PHE A 46 10.75 -16.59 7.79
C PHE A 46 11.71 -16.49 8.98
N GLU A 47 12.83 -15.78 8.84
CA GLU A 47 13.81 -15.58 9.91
C GLU A 47 13.39 -14.47 10.87
N HIS A 48 12.57 -13.52 10.39
CA HIS A 48 12.11 -12.39 11.17
C HIS A 48 10.82 -12.63 11.95
N LEU A 49 10.13 -13.76 11.74
CA LEU A 49 8.95 -14.12 12.52
C LEU A 49 9.35 -14.58 13.93
N PRO A 50 8.54 -14.30 14.96
CA PRO A 50 8.89 -14.60 16.35
C PRO A 50 8.65 -16.07 16.75
N TYR A 51 8.21 -16.91 15.82
CA TYR A 51 7.93 -18.33 16.02
C TYR A 51 8.61 -19.16 14.92
N PRO A 52 8.92 -20.44 15.21
CA PRO A 52 9.48 -21.33 14.20
C PRO A 52 8.48 -21.52 13.06
N THR A 53 8.99 -21.46 11.83
CA THR A 53 8.21 -21.75 10.62
C THR A 53 8.60 -23.12 10.08
N GLU A 54 7.77 -23.67 9.20
CA GLU A 54 7.97 -24.97 8.59
C GLU A 54 9.32 -25.01 7.86
N ASP A 55 9.95 -26.17 7.82
CA ASP A 55 11.18 -26.31 7.05
C ASP A 55 10.87 -26.33 5.53
N GLN A 56 11.92 -26.27 4.71
CA GLN A 56 11.75 -26.31 3.26
C GLN A 56 11.12 -27.63 2.77
N GLY A 57 11.40 -28.75 3.44
CA GLY A 57 10.87 -30.07 3.10
C GLY A 57 9.36 -30.19 3.37
N ASP A 58 8.90 -29.66 4.50
CA ASP A 58 7.48 -29.61 4.89
C ASP A 58 6.66 -28.74 3.92
N ARG A 59 7.23 -27.59 3.52
CA ARG A 59 6.63 -26.71 2.50
C ARG A 59 6.53 -27.38 1.14
N GLU A 60 7.52 -28.19 0.77
CA GLU A 60 7.50 -28.96 -0.47
C GLU A 60 6.53 -30.16 -0.39
N ALA A 61 6.44 -30.83 0.75
CA ALA A 61 5.52 -31.94 0.97
C ALA A 61 4.04 -31.49 0.92
N SER A 62 3.71 -30.35 1.53
CA SER A 62 2.38 -29.74 1.44
C SER A 62 2.03 -29.36 0.00
N LEU A 63 2.99 -28.78 -0.74
CA LEU A 63 2.83 -28.51 -2.16
C LEU A 63 2.62 -29.79 -2.97
N ASP A 64 3.42 -30.84 -2.75
CA ASP A 64 3.30 -32.10 -3.48
C ASP A 64 1.95 -32.77 -3.24
N THR A 65 1.39 -32.63 -2.04
CA THR A 65 0.06 -33.11 -1.71
C THR A 65 -1.02 -32.29 -2.45
N CYS A 66 -0.93 -30.97 -2.44
CA CYS A 66 -1.78 -30.10 -3.27
C CYS A 66 -1.76 -30.52 -4.75
N LEU A 67 -0.56 -30.73 -5.30
CA LEU A 67 -0.35 -31.10 -6.68
C LEU A 67 -0.93 -32.48 -6.99
N LYS A 68 -0.67 -33.47 -6.13
CA LYS A 68 -1.20 -34.83 -6.29
C LYS A 68 -2.73 -34.81 -6.39
N HIS A 69 -3.40 -34.13 -5.49
CA HIS A 69 -4.86 -34.08 -5.49
C HIS A 69 -5.43 -33.22 -6.61
N LEU A 70 -4.74 -32.13 -7.02
CA LEU A 70 -5.07 -31.39 -8.23
C LEU A 70 -5.05 -32.30 -9.46
N TYR A 71 -3.98 -33.08 -9.65
CA TYR A 71 -3.88 -34.01 -10.79
C TYR A 71 -4.93 -35.11 -10.76
N ILE A 72 -5.25 -35.65 -9.58
CA ILE A 72 -6.33 -36.64 -9.42
C ILE A 72 -7.68 -36.03 -9.81
N ALA A 73 -7.99 -34.83 -9.32
CA ALA A 73 -9.25 -34.15 -9.61
C ALA A 73 -9.40 -33.85 -11.11
N VAL A 74 -8.34 -33.31 -11.74
CA VAL A 74 -8.32 -33.05 -13.20
C VAL A 74 -8.46 -34.35 -13.99
N SER A 75 -7.78 -35.43 -13.59
CA SER A 75 -7.86 -36.73 -14.28
C SER A 75 -9.24 -37.39 -14.12
N ALA A 76 -9.91 -37.16 -12.99
CA ALA A 76 -11.26 -37.64 -12.73
C ALA A 76 -12.36 -36.79 -13.40
N GLY A 77 -12.02 -35.61 -13.95
CA GLY A 77 -12.99 -34.64 -14.45
C GLY A 77 -13.74 -33.88 -13.34
N ASP A 78 -13.32 -33.98 -12.09
CA ASP A 78 -13.82 -33.18 -10.96
C ASP A 78 -13.16 -31.78 -10.98
N PHE A 79 -13.59 -30.94 -11.92
CA PHE A 79 -13.06 -29.58 -12.02
C PHE A 79 -13.59 -28.68 -10.90
N ALA A 80 -14.86 -28.83 -10.53
CA ALA A 80 -15.48 -28.18 -9.37
C ALA A 80 -16.32 -29.21 -8.60
N PRO A 81 -16.16 -29.32 -7.27
CA PRO A 81 -15.29 -28.49 -6.42
C PRO A 81 -13.80 -28.92 -6.41
N GLY A 82 -13.42 -30.06 -7.00
CA GLY A 82 -12.07 -30.66 -6.89
C GLY A 82 -10.89 -29.78 -7.28
N ALA A 83 -10.66 -29.63 -8.57
CA ALA A 83 -9.49 -28.89 -9.06
C ALA A 83 -9.51 -27.42 -8.59
N VAL A 84 -10.70 -26.82 -8.49
CA VAL A 84 -10.91 -25.47 -7.93
C VAL A 84 -10.39 -25.35 -6.50
N HIS A 85 -10.74 -26.28 -5.60
CA HIS A 85 -10.29 -26.26 -4.21
C HIS A 85 -8.75 -26.33 -4.12
N TRP A 86 -8.12 -27.28 -4.81
CA TRP A 86 -6.66 -27.40 -4.80
C TRP A 86 -5.95 -26.21 -5.49
N THR A 87 -6.62 -25.56 -6.44
CA THR A 87 -6.12 -24.29 -7.02
C THR A 87 -6.09 -23.18 -5.97
N ARG A 88 -7.12 -23.10 -5.10
CA ARG A 88 -7.17 -22.16 -3.98
C ARG A 88 -6.04 -22.44 -2.98
N GLU A 89 -5.84 -23.70 -2.60
CA GLU A 89 -4.76 -24.08 -1.68
C GLU A 89 -3.37 -23.70 -2.23
N ILE A 90 -3.10 -23.97 -3.52
CA ILE A 90 -1.83 -23.56 -4.14
C ILE A 90 -1.71 -22.02 -4.18
N ARG A 91 -2.81 -21.29 -4.38
CA ARG A 91 -2.80 -19.83 -4.31
C ARG A 91 -2.47 -19.32 -2.91
N GLY A 92 -3.03 -19.94 -1.86
CA GLY A 92 -2.69 -19.71 -0.47
C GLY A 92 -1.22 -20.00 -0.17
N TRP A 93 -0.72 -21.15 -0.61
CA TRP A 93 0.69 -21.52 -0.49
C TRP A 93 1.62 -20.45 -1.11
N LEU A 94 1.24 -19.89 -2.27
CA LEU A 94 1.99 -18.80 -2.90
C LEU A 94 1.89 -17.46 -2.15
N SER A 95 0.76 -17.15 -1.50
CA SER A 95 0.59 -15.89 -0.75
C SER A 95 1.45 -15.85 0.51
N LEU A 96 1.70 -17.01 1.14
CA LEU A 96 2.67 -17.23 2.25
C LEU A 96 4.13 -17.03 1.87
N LYS A 97 4.39 -16.54 0.65
CA LYS A 97 5.75 -16.25 0.21
C LYS A 97 6.62 -17.51 0.15
N PHE A 98 6.06 -18.70 0.04
CA PHE A 98 6.85 -19.89 -0.28
C PHE A 98 7.37 -19.86 -1.71
N ASP A 99 8.51 -20.51 -1.94
CA ASP A 99 9.25 -20.46 -3.19
C ASP A 99 8.95 -21.69 -4.03
N LEU A 100 8.07 -21.51 -5.02
CA LEU A 100 7.68 -22.58 -5.94
C LEU A 100 8.87 -22.99 -6.83
N PRO A 101 9.27 -24.29 -6.84
CA PRO A 101 10.33 -24.78 -7.71
C PRO A 101 10.07 -24.46 -9.18
N ARG A 102 11.13 -24.09 -9.92
CA ARG A 102 11.00 -23.59 -11.29
C ARG A 102 10.38 -24.62 -12.23
N SER A 103 10.80 -25.87 -12.13
CA SER A 103 10.29 -26.99 -12.92
C SER A 103 8.79 -27.21 -12.67
N THR A 104 8.36 -27.18 -11.41
CA THR A 104 6.96 -27.27 -11.00
C THR A 104 6.13 -26.09 -11.51
N ARG A 105 6.67 -24.87 -11.43
CA ARG A 105 6.02 -23.67 -11.97
C ARG A 105 5.74 -23.81 -13.47
N VAL A 106 6.69 -24.28 -14.26
CA VAL A 106 6.51 -24.49 -15.71
C VAL A 106 5.38 -25.49 -15.98
N LYS A 107 5.36 -26.63 -15.26
CA LYS A 107 4.29 -27.64 -15.38
C LYS A 107 2.92 -27.06 -15.06
N LEU A 108 2.80 -26.31 -13.96
CA LEU A 108 1.55 -25.65 -13.58
C LEU A 108 1.11 -24.60 -14.59
N VAL A 109 2.02 -23.79 -15.13
CA VAL A 109 1.69 -22.79 -16.16
C VAL A 109 1.09 -23.47 -17.39
N ASN A 110 1.71 -24.55 -17.88
CA ASN A 110 1.17 -25.31 -19.02
C ASN A 110 -0.19 -25.93 -18.68
N LEU A 111 -0.33 -26.54 -17.50
CA LEU A 111 -1.60 -27.12 -17.06
C LEU A 111 -2.72 -26.08 -17.03
N TYR A 112 -2.53 -24.96 -16.34
CA TYR A 112 -3.56 -23.93 -16.21
C TYR A 112 -3.83 -23.19 -17.53
N TYR A 113 -2.83 -23.06 -18.41
CA TYR A 113 -3.03 -22.52 -19.76
C TYR A 113 -3.98 -23.39 -20.58
N GLU A 114 -3.75 -24.71 -20.60
CA GLU A 114 -4.60 -25.67 -21.30
C GLU A 114 -5.99 -25.78 -20.64
N LEU A 115 -6.06 -25.85 -19.31
CA LEU A 115 -7.34 -25.94 -18.57
C LEU A 115 -8.23 -24.72 -18.79
N ALA A 116 -7.65 -23.50 -18.77
CA ALA A 116 -8.40 -22.27 -19.01
C ALA A 116 -9.02 -22.23 -20.42
N LEU A 117 -8.37 -22.86 -21.40
CA LEU A 117 -8.77 -22.87 -22.81
C LEU A 117 -9.46 -24.19 -23.24
N ALA A 118 -9.66 -25.12 -22.31
CA ALA A 118 -10.19 -26.46 -22.60
C ALA A 118 -11.66 -26.42 -23.07
N PRO A 119 -12.02 -26.97 -24.25
CA PRO A 119 -13.37 -26.88 -24.77
C PRO A 119 -14.38 -27.60 -23.86
N GLY A 120 -15.54 -26.97 -23.61
CA GLY A 120 -16.64 -27.58 -22.84
C GLY A 120 -16.59 -27.35 -21.32
N LEU A 121 -15.51 -26.79 -20.78
CA LEU A 121 -15.41 -26.41 -19.37
C LEU A 121 -16.39 -25.27 -19.02
N ASP A 122 -16.90 -25.29 -17.78
CA ASP A 122 -17.69 -24.19 -17.24
C ASP A 122 -16.89 -22.87 -17.24
N SER A 123 -17.58 -21.76 -17.50
CA SER A 123 -16.95 -20.45 -17.68
C SER A 123 -16.33 -19.90 -16.40
N LEU A 124 -16.98 -20.08 -15.26
CA LEU A 124 -16.48 -19.59 -13.96
C LEU A 124 -15.24 -20.39 -13.56
N VAL A 125 -15.27 -21.70 -13.77
CA VAL A 125 -14.12 -22.58 -13.53
C VAL A 125 -12.94 -22.23 -14.44
N ALA A 126 -13.19 -21.99 -15.73
CA ALA A 126 -12.17 -21.54 -16.67
C ALA A 126 -11.55 -20.19 -16.27
N GLU A 127 -12.35 -19.25 -15.73
CA GLU A 127 -11.86 -17.98 -15.21
C GLU A 127 -10.96 -18.15 -13.98
N ARG A 128 -11.31 -19.05 -13.05
CA ARG A 128 -10.45 -19.38 -11.90
C ARG A 128 -9.10 -19.95 -12.34
N PHE A 129 -9.08 -20.83 -13.34
CA PHE A 129 -7.83 -21.36 -13.91
C PHE A 129 -7.03 -20.31 -14.68
N ALA A 130 -7.69 -19.45 -15.45
CA ALA A 130 -7.05 -18.32 -16.12
C ALA A 130 -6.40 -17.36 -15.10
N SER A 131 -7.07 -17.11 -13.98
CA SER A 131 -6.55 -16.33 -12.86
C SER A 131 -5.25 -16.94 -12.31
N MET A 132 -5.23 -18.25 -12.07
CA MET A 132 -4.04 -18.94 -11.60
C MET A 132 -2.89 -18.89 -12.61
N PHE A 133 -3.17 -19.09 -13.90
CA PHE A 133 -2.18 -18.89 -14.98
C PHE A 133 -1.56 -17.49 -14.92
N MET A 134 -2.37 -16.45 -14.74
CA MET A 134 -1.89 -15.06 -14.62
C MET A 134 -1.06 -14.85 -13.35
N VAL A 135 -1.42 -15.46 -12.21
CA VAL A 135 -0.63 -15.39 -10.96
C VAL A 135 0.76 -16.00 -11.17
N LEU A 136 0.84 -17.17 -11.79
CA LEU A 136 2.09 -17.89 -12.01
C LEU A 136 3.04 -17.16 -12.99
N THR A 137 2.48 -16.40 -13.93
CA THR A 137 3.21 -15.65 -14.97
C THR A 137 3.37 -14.15 -14.69
N LYS A 138 2.73 -13.60 -13.63
CA LYS A 138 2.73 -12.17 -13.28
C LYS A 138 4.13 -11.58 -13.14
N ARG A 139 5.05 -12.33 -12.54
CA ARG A 139 6.42 -11.90 -12.25
C ARG A 139 7.41 -12.56 -13.19
N LYS A 140 7.88 -11.80 -14.18
CA LYS A 140 8.73 -12.29 -15.28
C LYS A 140 10.13 -12.76 -14.87
N HIS A 141 10.63 -12.44 -13.67
CA HIS A 141 11.95 -12.95 -13.23
C HIS A 141 11.92 -14.42 -12.83
N TYR A 142 10.75 -15.04 -12.68
CA TYR A 142 10.65 -16.45 -12.32
C TYR A 142 10.84 -17.40 -13.50
N LEU A 143 10.47 -16.97 -14.72
CA LEU A 143 10.51 -17.78 -15.93
C LEU A 143 11.11 -16.98 -17.07
N ARG A 144 12.16 -17.51 -17.70
CA ARG A 144 12.76 -16.89 -18.88
C ARG A 144 11.96 -17.21 -20.15
N PRO A 145 11.62 -16.19 -20.95
CA PRO A 145 11.05 -16.38 -22.28
C PRO A 145 11.98 -17.20 -23.18
N GLY A 146 11.40 -18.10 -23.99
CA GLY A 146 12.14 -18.89 -24.99
C GLY A 146 13.08 -19.97 -24.44
N THR A 147 13.43 -19.92 -23.15
CA THR A 147 14.35 -20.86 -22.49
C THR A 147 13.67 -21.73 -21.44
N ASP A 148 12.90 -21.14 -20.52
CA ASP A 148 12.21 -21.90 -19.47
C ASP A 148 10.76 -22.26 -19.87
N LEU A 149 10.10 -21.41 -20.65
CA LEU A 149 8.71 -21.58 -21.06
C LEU A 149 8.50 -21.11 -22.50
N ILE A 150 7.83 -21.95 -23.29
CA ILE A 150 7.29 -21.64 -24.62
C ILE A 150 5.82 -22.04 -24.62
N LEU A 151 4.94 -21.14 -25.08
CA LEU A 151 3.50 -21.37 -25.19
C LEU A 151 3.07 -21.34 -26.67
N ASP A 152 2.08 -22.15 -27.03
CA ASP A 152 1.45 -22.08 -28.36
C ASP A 152 0.38 -20.98 -28.38
N TRP A 153 0.43 -20.10 -29.38
CA TRP A 153 -0.51 -18.99 -29.54
C TRP A 153 -1.85 -19.41 -30.16
N ARG A 154 -1.90 -20.58 -30.83
CA ARG A 154 -3.07 -21.04 -31.59
C ARG A 154 -4.33 -21.27 -30.73
N PRO A 155 -4.28 -21.82 -29.51
CA PRO A 155 -5.46 -21.95 -28.64
C PRO A 155 -6.11 -20.60 -28.32
N LEU A 156 -5.30 -19.59 -27.96
CA LEU A 156 -5.79 -18.24 -27.72
C LEU A 156 -6.37 -17.60 -28.98
N TYR A 157 -5.71 -17.76 -30.14
CA TYR A 157 -6.23 -17.26 -31.40
C TYR A 157 -7.57 -17.91 -31.78
N ARG A 158 -7.73 -19.22 -31.57
CA ARG A 158 -8.99 -19.92 -31.82
C ARG A 158 -10.14 -19.33 -30.99
N GLU A 159 -9.91 -19.06 -29.71
CA GLU A 159 -10.90 -18.41 -28.85
C GLU A 159 -11.20 -16.98 -29.34
N LEU A 160 -10.19 -16.17 -29.63
CA LEU A 160 -10.36 -14.80 -30.13
C LEU A 160 -11.12 -14.76 -31.46
N LYS A 161 -10.79 -15.65 -32.40
CA LYS A 161 -11.38 -15.72 -33.75
C LYS A 161 -12.90 -15.88 -33.70
N MET A 162 -13.43 -16.61 -32.72
CA MET A 162 -14.89 -16.76 -32.52
C MET A 162 -15.60 -15.43 -32.22
N PHE A 163 -14.93 -14.48 -31.58
CA PHE A 163 -15.50 -13.18 -31.24
C PHE A 163 -15.44 -12.18 -32.38
N VAL A 164 -14.33 -12.17 -33.12
CA VAL A 164 -14.01 -11.09 -34.07
C VAL A 164 -14.11 -11.49 -35.54
N LEU A 165 -14.15 -12.79 -35.84
CA LEU A 165 -14.34 -13.33 -37.19
C LEU A 165 -15.40 -14.46 -37.17
N PRO A 166 -16.66 -14.16 -36.81
CA PRO A 166 -17.71 -15.17 -36.67
C PRO A 166 -18.09 -15.85 -38.00
N SER A 167 -18.04 -15.12 -39.12
CA SER A 167 -18.31 -15.66 -40.46
C SER A 167 -17.36 -16.79 -40.85
N GLU A 168 -16.11 -16.68 -40.45
CA GLU A 168 -15.05 -17.68 -40.69
C GLU A 168 -15.09 -18.84 -39.68
N SER A 169 -15.80 -18.66 -38.57
CA SER A 169 -15.90 -19.62 -37.47
C SER A 169 -17.11 -20.56 -37.59
N GLY A 170 -17.91 -20.44 -38.66
CA GLY A 170 -19.01 -21.36 -38.98
C GLY A 170 -20.32 -21.13 -38.22
N GLY A 171 -20.47 -20.02 -37.49
CA GLY A 171 -21.69 -19.68 -36.73
C GLY A 171 -22.39 -18.43 -37.26
N SER A 172 -23.67 -18.54 -37.66
CA SER A 172 -24.49 -17.41 -38.14
C SER A 172 -25.01 -16.48 -37.02
N HIS A 173 -24.71 -16.81 -35.77
CA HIS A 173 -24.94 -15.98 -34.58
C HIS A 173 -23.67 -15.97 -33.74
N PRO A 174 -23.32 -14.87 -33.04
CA PRO A 174 -22.32 -14.96 -31.97
C PRO A 174 -22.79 -16.11 -31.06
N PRO A 175 -21.95 -17.12 -30.78
CA PRO A 175 -22.36 -18.18 -29.88
C PRO A 175 -22.87 -17.54 -28.58
N ASN A 176 -23.72 -18.21 -27.80
CA ASN A 176 -23.81 -17.87 -26.38
C ASN A 176 -22.40 -18.09 -25.81
N VAL A 177 -21.56 -17.06 -25.91
CA VAL A 177 -20.12 -17.17 -25.74
C VAL A 177 -19.94 -17.48 -24.27
N ARG A 178 -19.48 -18.70 -23.99
CA ARG A 178 -19.34 -19.18 -22.62
C ARG A 178 -18.23 -18.42 -21.89
N ARG A 179 -17.16 -18.01 -22.57
CA ARG A 179 -16.01 -17.33 -21.92
C ARG A 179 -16.04 -15.83 -22.05
N ASN A 180 -15.58 -15.15 -21.02
CA ASN A 180 -15.43 -13.70 -21.03
C ASN A 180 -14.23 -13.29 -21.90
N ILE A 181 -14.48 -12.53 -22.97
CA ILE A 181 -13.44 -12.01 -23.87
C ILE A 181 -12.35 -11.24 -23.11
N ARG A 182 -12.70 -10.53 -22.04
CA ARG A 182 -11.72 -9.78 -21.23
C ARG A 182 -10.72 -10.71 -20.57
N THR A 183 -11.16 -11.89 -20.13
CA THR A 183 -10.26 -12.90 -19.55
C THR A 183 -9.29 -13.41 -20.61
N VAL A 184 -9.77 -13.69 -21.83
CA VAL A 184 -8.92 -14.15 -22.96
C VAL A 184 -7.92 -13.08 -23.39
N THR A 185 -8.35 -11.83 -23.57
CA THR A 185 -7.44 -10.73 -23.93
C THR A 185 -6.41 -10.47 -22.82
N LYS A 186 -6.82 -10.55 -21.55
CA LYS A 186 -5.90 -10.48 -20.40
C LYS A 186 -4.89 -11.63 -20.43
N MET A 187 -5.31 -12.87 -20.66
CA MET A 187 -4.40 -14.02 -20.81
C MET A 187 -3.36 -13.79 -21.91
N CYS A 188 -3.76 -13.24 -23.07
CA CYS A 188 -2.83 -12.88 -24.14
C CYS A 188 -1.70 -11.98 -23.63
N THR A 189 -2.02 -10.97 -22.79
CA THR A 189 -1.00 -10.05 -22.25
C THR A 189 0.07 -10.73 -21.39
N PHE A 190 -0.25 -11.85 -20.75
CA PHE A 190 0.68 -12.63 -19.93
C PHE A 190 1.39 -13.73 -20.76
N ALA A 191 0.69 -14.32 -21.73
CA ALA A 191 1.21 -15.38 -22.59
C ALA A 191 2.16 -14.87 -23.69
N GLN A 192 1.90 -13.68 -24.24
CA GLN A 192 2.55 -13.12 -25.43
C GLN A 192 4.08 -13.09 -25.39
N LEU A 193 4.65 -12.91 -24.20
CA LEU A 193 6.11 -12.90 -24.04
C LEU A 193 6.72 -14.30 -24.23
N TYR A 194 5.95 -15.36 -23.98
CA TYR A 194 6.39 -16.75 -24.04
C TYR A 194 6.05 -17.43 -25.37
N PHE A 195 5.53 -16.70 -26.36
CA PHE A 195 5.43 -17.21 -27.72
C PHE A 195 6.80 -17.17 -28.40
N ASP A 196 7.12 -18.22 -29.17
CA ASP A 196 8.39 -18.31 -29.88
C ASP A 196 8.43 -17.27 -31.04
N PRO A 197 9.44 -16.38 -31.11
CA PRO A 197 9.63 -15.47 -32.24
C PRO A 197 9.69 -16.17 -33.61
N LYS A 198 10.04 -17.46 -33.66
CA LYS A 198 10.01 -18.26 -34.90
C LYS A 198 8.61 -18.43 -35.49
N GLU A 199 7.57 -18.22 -34.69
CA GLU A 199 6.18 -18.29 -35.13
C GLU A 199 5.69 -16.99 -35.79
N ILE A 200 6.48 -15.91 -35.81
CA ILE A 200 6.07 -14.63 -36.43
C ILE A 200 5.59 -14.82 -37.88
N PRO A 201 6.31 -15.54 -38.77
CA PRO A 201 5.83 -15.80 -40.12
C PRO A 201 4.49 -16.54 -40.16
N ALA A 202 4.30 -17.55 -39.31
CA ALA A 202 3.05 -18.30 -39.23
C ALA A 202 1.88 -17.44 -38.72
N ILE A 203 2.14 -16.55 -37.75
CA ILE A 203 1.16 -15.57 -37.26
C ILE A 203 0.75 -14.62 -38.39
N PHE A 204 1.71 -14.15 -39.20
CA PHE A 204 1.42 -13.29 -40.34
C PHE A 204 0.65 -14.00 -41.45
N GLU A 205 1.03 -15.23 -41.79
CA GLU A 205 0.32 -16.05 -42.79
C GLU A 205 -1.13 -16.31 -42.40
N GLU A 206 -1.43 -16.52 -41.12
CA GLU A 206 -2.79 -16.75 -40.64
C GLU A 206 -3.60 -15.45 -40.52
N ILE A 207 -3.01 -14.35 -40.03
CA ILE A 207 -3.76 -13.13 -39.65
C ILE A 207 -3.82 -12.10 -40.79
N LEU A 208 -2.71 -11.84 -41.50
CA LEU A 208 -2.66 -10.78 -42.51
C LEU A 208 -3.62 -10.95 -43.69
N PRO A 209 -3.98 -12.16 -44.17
CA PRO A 209 -4.93 -12.32 -45.27
C PRO A 209 -6.30 -11.70 -45.01
N PHE A 210 -6.69 -11.51 -43.74
CA PHE A 210 -7.95 -10.87 -43.39
C PHE A 210 -7.89 -9.35 -43.54
N PHE A 211 -6.71 -8.72 -43.65
CA PHE A 211 -6.60 -7.26 -43.70
C PHE A 211 -7.23 -6.71 -44.98
N SER A 212 -8.25 -5.87 -44.82
CA SER A 212 -8.92 -5.20 -45.92
C SER A 212 -9.36 -3.80 -45.52
N THR A 213 -9.08 -2.81 -46.37
CA THR A 213 -9.63 -1.45 -46.20
C THR A 213 -11.01 -1.31 -46.84
N SER A 214 -11.44 -2.27 -47.67
CA SER A 214 -12.80 -2.29 -48.24
C SER A 214 -13.84 -2.65 -47.19
N PHE A 215 -13.49 -3.55 -46.27
CA PHE A 215 -14.26 -3.86 -45.07
C PHE A 215 -13.47 -3.38 -43.85
N SER A 216 -13.67 -2.11 -43.47
CA SER A 216 -12.82 -1.43 -42.48
C SER A 216 -12.66 -2.22 -41.18
N GLU A 217 -13.72 -2.91 -40.72
CA GLU A 217 -13.71 -3.75 -39.52
C GLU A 217 -12.57 -4.77 -39.52
N ASN A 218 -12.32 -5.45 -40.64
CA ASN A 218 -11.26 -6.45 -40.72
C ASN A 218 -9.87 -5.84 -40.57
N ALA A 219 -9.65 -4.60 -41.01
CA ALA A 219 -8.38 -3.91 -40.77
C ALA A 219 -8.13 -3.70 -39.27
N PHE A 220 -9.15 -3.30 -38.50
CA PHE A 220 -9.04 -3.17 -37.04
C PHE A 220 -8.85 -4.53 -36.36
N VAL A 221 -9.57 -5.56 -36.79
CA VAL A 221 -9.44 -6.92 -36.25
C VAL A 221 -8.01 -7.43 -36.41
N VAL A 222 -7.41 -7.29 -37.60
CA VAL A 222 -6.02 -7.72 -37.84
C VAL A 222 -5.04 -6.99 -36.93
N VAL A 223 -5.14 -5.67 -36.82
CA VAL A 223 -4.23 -4.89 -35.97
C VAL A 223 -4.41 -5.22 -34.49
N GLY A 224 -5.65 -5.40 -34.03
CA GLY A 224 -5.95 -5.82 -32.66
C GLY A 224 -5.39 -7.21 -32.34
N LEU A 225 -5.55 -8.17 -33.25
CA LEU A 225 -5.01 -9.53 -33.10
C LEU A 225 -3.47 -9.53 -33.08
N LEU A 226 -2.82 -8.80 -33.98
CA LEU A 226 -1.37 -8.64 -33.98
C LEU A 226 -0.88 -8.00 -32.68
N ASN A 227 -1.59 -6.99 -32.16
CA ASN A 227 -1.23 -6.39 -30.87
C ASN A 227 -1.33 -7.41 -29.71
N LEU A 228 -2.29 -8.33 -29.71
CA LEU A 228 -2.42 -9.33 -28.65
C LEU A 228 -1.48 -10.52 -28.78
N LEU A 229 -1.19 -10.98 -30.00
CA LEU A 229 -0.54 -12.27 -30.24
C LEU A 229 0.91 -12.18 -30.72
N LEU A 230 1.36 -11.05 -31.28
CA LEU A 230 2.71 -10.96 -31.81
C LEU A 230 3.76 -11.02 -30.68
N PRO A 231 4.71 -11.98 -30.70
CA PRO A 231 5.84 -11.96 -29.77
C PRO A 231 6.75 -10.76 -30.04
N THR A 232 7.26 -10.15 -28.97
CA THR A 232 8.18 -9.00 -29.05
C THR A 232 9.57 -9.30 -28.48
N HIS A 233 9.78 -10.51 -27.96
CA HIS A 233 11.09 -10.96 -27.50
C HIS A 233 12.08 -11.09 -28.68
N PRO A 234 13.37 -10.78 -28.49
CA PRO A 234 14.38 -10.90 -29.54
C PRO A 234 14.41 -12.30 -30.16
N ALA A 235 14.55 -12.35 -31.48
CA ALA A 235 14.76 -13.61 -32.19
C ALA A 235 16.15 -14.19 -31.85
N PRO A 236 16.36 -15.50 -32.09
CA PRO A 236 17.70 -16.08 -32.04
C PRO A 236 18.70 -15.36 -32.96
N GLU A 237 19.95 -15.23 -32.53
CA GLU A 237 21.02 -14.50 -33.25
C GLU A 237 21.27 -15.00 -34.67
N ASP A 238 21.01 -16.28 -34.93
CA ASP A 238 21.17 -16.95 -36.22
C ASP A 238 20.05 -16.64 -37.22
N MET A 239 18.97 -15.98 -36.81
CA MET A 239 17.78 -15.75 -37.64
C MET A 239 17.56 -14.27 -37.96
N GLN A 240 18.42 -13.70 -38.80
CA GLN A 240 18.34 -12.29 -39.21
C GLN A 240 17.01 -11.91 -39.87
N GLN A 241 16.35 -12.83 -40.57
CA GLN A 241 15.05 -12.61 -41.20
C GLN A 241 13.89 -12.35 -40.21
N LEU A 242 14.10 -12.60 -38.92
CA LEU A 242 13.12 -12.37 -37.85
C LEU A 242 13.43 -11.10 -37.05
N LEU A 243 14.43 -10.32 -37.46
CA LEU A 243 14.73 -9.04 -36.83
C LEU A 243 13.57 -8.06 -37.02
N PRO A 244 13.31 -7.16 -36.04
CA PRO A 244 12.28 -6.15 -36.16
C PRO A 244 12.35 -5.33 -37.45
N GLN A 245 13.56 -5.07 -37.94
CA GLN A 245 13.83 -4.28 -39.14
C GLN A 245 13.20 -4.89 -40.40
N GLU A 246 12.99 -6.21 -40.44
CA GLU A 246 12.43 -6.92 -41.60
C GLU A 246 10.90 -6.78 -41.69
N TYR A 247 10.19 -6.75 -40.57
CA TYR A 247 8.72 -6.71 -40.56
C TYR A 247 8.12 -5.37 -40.12
N LEU A 248 8.88 -4.47 -39.49
CA LEU A 248 8.42 -3.11 -39.17
C LEU A 248 7.93 -2.34 -40.40
N PRO A 249 8.54 -2.42 -41.61
CA PRO A 249 8.01 -1.76 -42.80
C PRO A 249 6.56 -2.14 -43.10
N THR A 250 6.18 -3.41 -42.90
CA THR A 250 4.79 -3.88 -43.04
C THR A 250 3.88 -3.17 -42.04
N PHE A 251 4.31 -3.02 -40.79
CA PHE A 251 3.49 -2.37 -39.75
C PHE A 251 3.25 -0.90 -40.07
N PHE A 252 4.30 -0.17 -40.44
CA PHE A 252 4.18 1.24 -40.82
C PHE A 252 3.39 1.44 -42.11
N HIS A 253 3.47 0.50 -43.06
CA HIS A 253 2.63 0.49 -44.24
C HIS A 253 1.15 0.31 -43.88
N LEU A 254 0.80 -0.75 -43.14
CA LEU A 254 -0.57 -1.02 -42.69
C LEU A 254 -1.14 0.15 -41.86
N TRP A 255 -0.32 0.72 -40.98
CA TRP A 255 -0.69 1.89 -40.19
C TRP A 255 -1.05 3.11 -41.07
N SER A 256 -0.33 3.32 -42.17
CA SER A 256 -0.58 4.43 -43.10
C SER A 256 -1.88 4.29 -43.91
N LEU A 257 -2.43 3.07 -44.02
CA LEU A 257 -3.64 2.80 -44.79
C LEU A 257 -4.92 3.24 -44.06
N VAL A 258 -4.90 3.29 -42.73
CA VAL A 258 -6.04 3.72 -41.90
C VAL A 258 -5.66 4.97 -41.11
N ASN A 259 -5.69 6.11 -41.79
CA ASN A 259 -5.33 7.39 -41.20
C ASN A 259 -6.42 7.97 -40.27
N ARG A 260 -5.99 8.76 -39.28
CA ARG A 260 -6.87 9.48 -38.34
C ARG A 260 -7.77 8.56 -37.48
N SER A 261 -7.33 7.33 -37.22
CA SER A 261 -7.93 6.42 -36.24
C SER A 261 -7.15 6.46 -34.93
N ARG A 262 -7.87 6.64 -33.81
CA ARG A 262 -7.27 6.61 -32.47
C ARG A 262 -6.88 5.19 -32.07
N LEU A 263 -7.69 4.20 -32.45
CA LEU A 263 -7.44 2.79 -32.14
C LEU A 263 -6.17 2.27 -32.83
N PHE A 264 -5.97 2.61 -34.11
CA PHE A 264 -4.74 2.25 -34.83
C PHE A 264 -3.50 2.87 -34.16
N ASP A 265 -3.53 4.17 -33.88
CA ASP A 265 -2.42 4.85 -33.21
C ASP A 265 -2.12 4.19 -31.85
N ALA A 266 -3.14 3.85 -31.06
CA ALA A 266 -2.97 3.20 -29.76
C ALA A 266 -2.37 1.77 -29.87
N HIS A 267 -2.87 0.93 -30.79
CA HIS A 267 -2.41 -0.45 -30.95
C HIS A 267 -0.98 -0.56 -31.47
N TYR A 268 -0.62 0.26 -32.47
CA TYR A 268 0.75 0.27 -32.96
C TYR A 268 1.71 0.79 -31.90
N LEU A 269 1.37 1.87 -31.18
CA LEU A 269 2.25 2.33 -30.11
C LEU A 269 2.37 1.31 -28.96
N ASP A 270 1.33 0.56 -28.60
CA ASP A 270 1.49 -0.54 -27.63
C ASP A 270 2.47 -1.60 -28.15
N THR A 271 2.31 -2.06 -29.38
CA THR A 271 3.22 -3.05 -29.99
C THR A 271 4.67 -2.56 -30.06
N LEU A 272 4.89 -1.37 -30.63
CA LEU A 272 6.21 -0.75 -30.76
C LEU A 272 6.84 -0.46 -29.38
N SER A 273 6.04 -0.10 -28.38
CA SER A 273 6.53 0.11 -27.02
C SER A 273 7.00 -1.16 -26.33
N ARG A 274 6.41 -2.32 -26.65
CA ARG A 274 6.87 -3.63 -26.16
C ARG A 274 8.15 -4.05 -26.88
N LEU A 275 8.19 -3.85 -28.20
CA LEU A 275 9.36 -4.10 -29.03
C LEU A 275 10.60 -3.32 -28.54
N ALA A 276 10.47 -2.00 -28.32
CA ALA A 276 11.58 -1.16 -27.84
C ALA A 276 12.13 -1.64 -26.48
N ARG A 277 11.24 -2.06 -25.55
CA ARG A 277 11.63 -2.60 -24.24
C ARG A 277 12.35 -3.95 -24.37
N ASP A 278 11.76 -4.88 -25.11
CA ASP A 278 12.20 -6.28 -25.11
C ASP A 278 13.50 -6.48 -25.90
N ASN A 279 13.80 -5.59 -26.85
CA ASN A 279 15.02 -5.63 -27.67
C ASN A 279 16.17 -4.77 -27.13
N LEU A 280 15.97 -4.06 -26.02
CA LEU A 280 16.98 -3.16 -25.46
C LEU A 280 18.30 -3.90 -25.14
N THR A 281 18.21 -5.07 -24.52
CA THR A 281 19.36 -5.88 -24.08
C THR A 281 19.96 -6.76 -25.18
N ALA A 282 19.36 -6.81 -26.37
CA ALA A 282 19.79 -7.71 -27.44
C ALA A 282 20.85 -7.07 -28.33
N GLU A 283 22.12 -7.48 -28.18
CA GLU A 283 23.26 -6.93 -28.93
C GLU A 283 23.11 -7.05 -30.45
N HIS A 284 22.60 -8.19 -30.93
CA HIS A 284 22.44 -8.48 -32.35
C HIS A 284 21.33 -7.66 -33.04
N VAL A 285 20.45 -7.01 -32.29
CA VAL A 285 19.39 -6.15 -32.85
C VAL A 285 19.97 -4.75 -33.09
N PRO A 286 19.91 -4.20 -34.33
CA PRO A 286 20.40 -2.85 -34.61
C PRO A 286 19.77 -1.79 -33.70
N PHE A 287 20.60 -0.95 -33.09
CA PHE A 287 20.18 0.13 -32.19
C PHE A 287 20.91 1.43 -32.56
N SER A 288 20.16 2.49 -32.83
CA SER A 288 20.66 3.80 -33.28
C SER A 288 20.28 4.92 -32.31
N GLN A 289 20.51 6.18 -32.67
CA GLN A 289 19.97 7.36 -31.97
C GLN A 289 18.43 7.44 -31.99
N TYR A 290 17.78 6.55 -32.75
CA TYR A 290 16.34 6.35 -32.77
C TYR A 290 15.89 5.05 -32.08
N GLY A 291 16.77 4.41 -31.31
CA GLY A 291 16.53 3.08 -30.76
C GLY A 291 16.51 2.02 -31.85
N VAL A 292 15.55 1.10 -31.78
CA VAL A 292 15.34 0.04 -32.79
C VAL A 292 14.67 0.54 -34.09
N PHE A 293 14.27 1.82 -34.14
CA PHE A 293 13.54 2.43 -35.26
C PHE A 293 14.46 3.21 -36.19
N THR A 294 13.95 3.55 -37.38
CA THR A 294 14.61 4.51 -38.29
C THR A 294 14.16 5.96 -37.99
N GLY A 295 14.87 6.95 -38.55
CA GLY A 295 14.50 8.36 -38.39
C GLY A 295 13.11 8.72 -38.96
N GLU A 296 12.72 8.08 -40.07
CA GLU A 296 11.39 8.25 -40.67
C GLU A 296 10.29 7.64 -39.78
N GLN A 297 10.51 6.40 -39.33
CA GLN A 297 9.61 5.71 -38.40
C GLN A 297 9.45 6.49 -37.10
N SER A 298 10.56 7.00 -36.54
CA SER A 298 10.55 7.86 -35.36
C SER A 298 9.70 9.11 -35.57
N SER A 299 9.81 9.76 -36.73
CA SER A 299 9.01 10.95 -37.05
C SER A 299 7.51 10.64 -37.15
N GLN A 300 7.14 9.50 -37.73
CA GLN A 300 5.75 9.03 -37.76
C GLN A 300 5.22 8.69 -36.36
N ILE A 301 6.03 8.04 -35.52
CA ILE A 301 5.71 7.75 -34.11
C ILE A 301 5.43 9.07 -33.36
N PHE A 302 6.32 10.06 -33.43
CA PHE A 302 6.12 11.34 -32.74
C PHE A 302 4.91 12.13 -33.26
N THR A 303 4.59 11.99 -34.55
CA THR A 303 3.35 12.56 -35.10
C THR A 303 2.10 11.90 -34.50
N ALA A 304 2.10 10.57 -34.35
CA ALA A 304 1.01 9.85 -33.69
C ALA A 304 0.91 10.16 -32.19
N ILE A 305 2.06 10.31 -31.51
CA ILE A 305 2.13 10.76 -30.11
C ILE A 305 1.42 12.10 -29.95
N LEU A 306 1.75 13.09 -30.78
CA LEU A 306 1.13 14.42 -30.71
C LEU A 306 -0.41 14.35 -30.90
N ARG A 307 -0.89 13.48 -31.79
CA ARG A 307 -2.33 13.26 -31.96
C ARG A 307 -2.98 12.63 -30.73
N LEU A 308 -2.35 11.61 -30.13
CA LEU A 308 -2.87 10.91 -28.95
C LEU A 308 -2.86 11.74 -27.67
N LEU A 309 -2.03 12.79 -27.59
CA LEU A 309 -2.10 13.75 -26.49
C LEU A 309 -3.34 14.65 -26.57
N GLU A 310 -4.08 14.62 -27.69
CA GLU A 310 -5.36 15.32 -27.90
C GLU A 310 -5.32 16.81 -27.54
N ILE A 311 -4.21 17.46 -27.87
CA ILE A 311 -4.01 18.89 -27.62
C ILE A 311 -4.82 19.68 -28.65
N PRO A 312 -5.64 20.66 -28.22
CA PRO A 312 -6.40 21.48 -29.16
C PRO A 312 -5.46 22.41 -29.93
N VAL A 313 -5.58 22.42 -31.25
CA VAL A 313 -4.83 23.32 -32.13
C VAL A 313 -5.84 24.10 -32.98
N GLY A 314 -5.92 25.42 -32.76
CA GLY A 314 -6.89 26.29 -33.44
C GLY A 314 -8.33 26.00 -33.03
N GLN A 315 -9.23 25.86 -34.01
CA GLN A 315 -10.67 25.60 -33.79
C GLN A 315 -11.02 24.09 -33.82
N ALA A 316 -10.07 23.23 -34.15
CA ALA A 316 -10.29 21.79 -34.20
C ALA A 316 -10.17 21.18 -32.80
N THR A 317 -11.20 20.45 -32.37
CA THR A 317 -11.26 19.84 -31.03
C THR A 317 -10.63 18.45 -30.97
N SER A 318 -10.39 17.78 -32.10
CA SER A 318 -9.72 16.47 -32.15
C SER A 318 -8.95 16.27 -33.46
N PRO A 319 -7.77 15.63 -33.42
CA PRO A 319 -7.03 15.21 -34.62
C PRO A 319 -7.62 13.93 -35.26
N TYR A 320 -8.55 13.25 -34.59
CA TYR A 320 -9.17 12.00 -35.03
C TYR A 320 -10.54 12.22 -35.65
N SER A 321 -10.95 11.30 -36.53
CA SER A 321 -12.30 11.29 -37.10
C SER A 321 -13.13 10.19 -36.46
N ALA A 322 -14.16 10.58 -35.71
CA ALA A 322 -15.07 9.63 -35.05
C ALA A 322 -15.71 8.63 -36.04
N GLY A 323 -15.92 9.03 -37.29
CA GLY A 323 -16.47 8.14 -38.33
C GLY A 323 -15.53 6.99 -38.73
N VAL A 324 -14.20 7.14 -38.56
CA VAL A 324 -13.23 6.10 -38.89
C VAL A 324 -13.24 5.01 -37.82
N ASP A 325 -13.18 5.39 -36.55
CA ASP A 325 -13.15 4.43 -35.43
C ASP A 325 -14.49 3.70 -35.24
N VAL A 326 -15.62 4.26 -35.69
CA VAL A 326 -16.90 3.53 -35.78
C VAL A 326 -16.79 2.28 -36.66
N GLY A 327 -15.88 2.31 -37.64
CA GLY A 327 -15.59 1.18 -38.52
C GLY A 327 -14.88 0.02 -37.82
N ALA A 328 -14.53 0.11 -36.53
CA ALA A 328 -13.86 -0.95 -35.79
C ALA A 328 -14.75 -2.17 -35.48
N GLY A 329 -16.07 -1.99 -35.40
CA GLY A 329 -17.03 -3.11 -35.21
C GLY A 329 -16.66 -4.00 -34.01
N LEU A 330 -16.57 -5.31 -34.26
CA LEU A 330 -16.20 -6.32 -33.27
C LEU A 330 -14.74 -6.22 -32.77
N ALA A 331 -13.86 -5.52 -33.49
CA ALA A 331 -12.46 -5.37 -33.09
C ALA A 331 -12.29 -4.64 -31.74
N ILE A 332 -13.28 -3.82 -31.32
CA ILE A 332 -13.29 -3.15 -30.00
C ILE A 332 -13.20 -4.18 -28.85
N MET A 333 -13.65 -5.42 -29.08
CA MET A 333 -13.53 -6.49 -28.07
C MET A 333 -12.08 -6.91 -27.80
N LEU A 334 -11.13 -6.58 -28.68
CA LEU A 334 -9.70 -6.88 -28.54
C LEU A 334 -8.94 -5.79 -27.75
N ASP A 335 -9.61 -4.67 -27.44
CA ASP A 335 -8.98 -3.57 -26.72
C ASP A 335 -8.52 -4.02 -25.33
N ARG A 336 -7.30 -3.65 -24.99
CA ARG A 336 -6.81 -3.73 -23.62
C ARG A 336 -7.49 -2.65 -22.79
N ASP A 337 -7.72 -2.93 -21.51
CA ASP A 337 -8.29 -1.95 -20.59
C ASP A 337 -7.44 -0.67 -20.58
N PRO A 338 -7.97 0.48 -21.04
CA PRO A 338 -7.21 1.73 -21.13
C PRO A 338 -6.86 2.32 -19.77
N ARG A 339 -7.51 1.88 -18.67
CA ARG A 339 -7.14 2.28 -17.30
C ARG A 339 -5.85 1.60 -16.86
N LYS A 340 -5.70 0.31 -17.17
CA LYS A 340 -4.50 -0.50 -16.85
C LYS A 340 -3.39 -0.34 -17.89
N HIS A 341 -3.74 0.01 -19.13
CA HIS A 341 -2.83 0.20 -20.25
C HIS A 341 -3.04 1.57 -20.95
N PRO A 342 -2.76 2.68 -20.27
CA PRO A 342 -2.96 4.01 -20.86
C PRO A 342 -1.94 4.28 -21.98
N SER A 343 -2.39 4.99 -23.03
CA SER A 343 -1.53 5.39 -24.17
C SER A 343 -0.29 6.16 -23.72
N THR A 344 -0.42 7.04 -22.73
CA THR A 344 0.66 7.81 -22.13
C THR A 344 1.80 6.93 -21.60
N HIS A 345 1.50 5.76 -21.05
CA HIS A 345 2.49 4.78 -20.61
C HIS A 345 3.21 4.12 -21.80
N HIS A 346 2.49 3.76 -22.87
CA HIS A 346 3.10 3.20 -24.08
C HIS A 346 4.06 4.19 -24.74
N ILE A 347 3.64 5.46 -24.83
CA ILE A 347 4.44 6.56 -25.36
C ILE A 347 5.72 6.73 -24.53
N ALA A 348 5.58 6.86 -23.20
CA ALA A 348 6.72 6.99 -22.30
C ALA A 348 7.70 5.81 -22.41
N ARG A 349 7.17 4.58 -22.53
CA ARG A 349 7.99 3.37 -22.69
C ARG A 349 8.78 3.36 -23.99
N ILE A 350 8.19 3.76 -25.12
CA ILE A 350 8.92 3.87 -26.40
C ILE A 350 10.10 4.81 -26.25
N ILE A 351 9.83 6.01 -25.73
CA ILE A 351 10.83 7.07 -25.63
C ILE A 351 11.95 6.62 -24.69
N ALA A 352 11.62 6.27 -23.45
CA ALA A 352 12.61 5.91 -22.44
C ALA A 352 13.44 4.68 -22.80
N MET A 353 12.87 3.67 -23.48
CA MET A 353 13.61 2.47 -23.92
C MET A 353 14.42 2.68 -25.21
N SER A 354 14.22 3.79 -25.91
CA SER A 354 14.96 4.14 -27.14
C SER A 354 16.10 5.13 -26.91
N LEU A 355 16.27 5.65 -25.67
CA LEU A 355 17.36 6.56 -25.32
C LEU A 355 18.70 5.81 -25.23
N SER A 356 19.78 6.45 -25.67
CA SER A 356 21.16 5.96 -25.57
C SER A 356 22.14 7.14 -25.61
N PRO A 357 23.43 6.92 -25.27
CA PRO A 357 24.49 7.93 -25.41
C PRO A 357 24.52 8.58 -26.80
N ALA A 358 24.24 7.83 -27.87
CA ALA A 358 24.16 8.34 -29.24
C ALA A 358 23.16 9.50 -29.42
N CYS A 359 22.13 9.59 -28.55
CA CYS A 359 21.18 10.70 -28.56
C CYS A 359 21.81 12.06 -28.22
N THR A 360 22.98 12.06 -27.57
CA THR A 360 23.73 13.27 -27.22
C THR A 360 24.73 13.68 -28.29
N GLU A 361 25.12 12.75 -29.15
CA GLU A 361 26.14 12.96 -30.19
C GLU A 361 25.52 13.44 -31.51
N HIS A 362 24.25 13.08 -31.77
CA HIS A 362 23.56 13.42 -33.00
C HIS A 362 22.56 14.58 -32.82
N PRO A 363 22.42 15.48 -33.81
CA PRO A 363 21.52 16.62 -33.74
C PRO A 363 20.04 16.20 -33.80
N ASP A 364 19.70 15.17 -34.58
CA ASP A 364 18.35 14.58 -34.60
C ASP A 364 18.38 13.20 -33.93
N SER A 365 17.63 13.06 -32.84
CA SER A 365 17.57 11.85 -32.02
C SER A 365 16.22 11.79 -31.29
N ILE A 366 15.92 10.65 -30.62
CA ILE A 366 14.71 10.53 -29.79
C ILE A 366 14.67 11.59 -28.69
N LEU A 367 15.82 11.92 -28.10
CA LEU A 367 15.92 12.94 -27.07
C LEU A 367 15.60 14.33 -27.61
N THR A 368 16.16 14.71 -28.77
CA THR A 368 15.84 16.00 -29.41
C THR A 368 14.36 16.08 -29.82
N LYS A 369 13.77 14.98 -30.31
CA LYS A 369 12.33 14.93 -30.61
C LYS A 369 11.46 15.03 -29.36
N LEU A 370 11.88 14.45 -28.23
CA LEU A 370 11.22 14.63 -26.93
C LEU A 370 11.29 16.08 -26.47
N GLU A 371 12.46 16.71 -26.53
CA GLU A 371 12.64 18.12 -26.18
C GLU A 371 11.72 19.02 -27.02
N GLY A 372 11.67 18.80 -28.35
CA GLY A 372 10.76 19.51 -29.25
C GLY A 372 9.28 19.25 -28.93
N LEU A 373 8.91 18.02 -28.56
CA LEU A 373 7.55 17.68 -28.13
C LEU A 373 7.19 18.43 -26.85
N ILE A 374 8.03 18.40 -25.81
CA ILE A 374 7.76 19.07 -24.54
C ILE A 374 7.66 20.58 -24.74
N GLN A 375 8.56 21.17 -25.53
CA GLN A 375 8.52 22.59 -25.87
C GLN A 375 7.21 22.97 -26.59
N ALA A 376 6.72 22.13 -27.51
CA ALA A 376 5.46 22.38 -28.22
C ALA A 376 4.23 22.36 -27.29
N VAL A 377 4.30 21.61 -26.19
CA VAL A 377 3.17 21.43 -25.26
C VAL A 377 3.31 22.21 -23.95
N GLU A 378 4.43 22.93 -23.76
CA GLU A 378 4.80 23.60 -22.51
C GLU A 378 3.69 24.53 -22.00
N THR A 379 3.09 25.33 -22.88
CA THR A 379 2.03 26.28 -22.54
C THR A 379 0.76 25.62 -21.95
N PHE A 380 0.55 24.32 -22.20
CA PHE A 380 -0.59 23.54 -21.69
C PHE A 380 -0.37 23.01 -20.27
N PHE A 381 0.86 23.12 -19.72
CA PHE A 381 1.15 22.82 -18.32
C PHE A 381 0.91 23.99 -17.38
N HIS A 382 0.81 25.21 -17.93
CA HIS A 382 0.58 26.40 -17.12
C HIS A 382 -0.76 26.28 -16.35
N PRO A 383 -0.82 26.56 -15.03
CA PRO A 383 -2.04 26.39 -14.22
C PRO A 383 -3.29 27.09 -14.75
N SER A 384 -3.13 28.23 -15.42
CA SER A 384 -4.23 28.98 -16.05
C SER A 384 -4.75 28.33 -17.34
N ASN A 385 -3.99 27.42 -17.95
CA ASN A 385 -4.34 26.70 -19.18
C ASN A 385 -4.78 25.26 -18.88
N SER A 386 -5.88 25.11 -18.14
CA SER A 386 -6.43 23.82 -17.75
C SER A 386 -7.53 23.34 -18.71
N GLY A 387 -7.56 22.04 -19.01
CA GLY A 387 -8.53 21.43 -19.91
C GLY A 387 -8.49 19.90 -19.88
N SER A 388 -9.09 19.25 -20.87
CA SER A 388 -9.10 17.78 -21.00
C SER A 388 -7.69 17.18 -21.12
N TRP A 389 -6.73 17.94 -21.66
CA TRP A 389 -5.33 17.57 -21.83
C TRP A 389 -4.52 17.57 -20.53
N THR A 390 -4.93 18.31 -19.50
CA THR A 390 -4.12 18.54 -18.29
C THR A 390 -3.76 17.24 -17.58
N ARG A 391 -4.73 16.33 -17.41
CA ARG A 391 -4.49 15.02 -16.78
C ARG A 391 -3.62 14.10 -17.66
N PRO A 392 -3.93 13.88 -18.95
CA PRO A 392 -3.07 13.10 -19.85
C PRO A 392 -1.62 13.61 -19.93
N LEU A 393 -1.41 14.92 -20.01
CA LEU A 393 -0.07 15.52 -20.07
C LEU A 393 0.73 15.30 -18.79
N ALA A 394 0.11 15.52 -17.62
CA ALA A 394 0.74 15.24 -16.34
C ALA A 394 1.04 13.73 -16.18
N GLN A 395 0.12 12.86 -16.61
CA GLN A 395 0.31 11.41 -16.60
C GLN A 395 1.44 10.96 -17.53
N PHE A 396 1.57 11.59 -18.70
CA PHE A 396 2.65 11.32 -19.66
C PHE A 396 4.03 11.66 -19.08
N VAL A 397 4.17 12.85 -18.51
CA VAL A 397 5.43 13.29 -17.86
C VAL A 397 5.77 12.39 -16.67
N TYR A 398 4.78 11.99 -15.88
CA TYR A 398 4.97 11.01 -14.80
C TYR A 398 5.50 9.67 -15.30
N TYR A 399 4.86 9.06 -16.31
CA TYR A 399 5.33 7.77 -16.82
C TYR A 399 6.71 7.88 -17.51
N LEU A 400 7.03 9.02 -18.14
CA LEU A 400 8.38 9.26 -18.67
C LEU A 400 9.42 9.19 -17.55
N ALA A 401 9.22 9.95 -16.48
CA ALA A 401 10.14 9.97 -15.35
C ALA A 401 10.20 8.60 -14.64
N ASP A 402 9.06 7.96 -14.41
CA ASP A 402 8.99 6.65 -13.73
C ASP A 402 9.75 5.55 -14.49
N ILE A 403 9.54 5.46 -15.81
CA ILE A 403 10.21 4.46 -16.65
C ILE A 403 11.70 4.80 -16.82
N PHE A 404 12.07 6.09 -16.91
CA PHE A 404 13.47 6.50 -16.97
C PHE A 404 14.21 6.12 -15.68
N VAL A 405 13.65 6.44 -14.51
CA VAL A 405 14.23 6.07 -13.20
C VAL A 405 14.30 4.55 -13.05
N LEU A 406 13.26 3.81 -13.45
CA LEU A 406 13.27 2.35 -13.48
C LEU A 406 14.46 1.81 -14.29
N ARG A 407 14.65 2.32 -15.50
CA ARG A 407 15.71 1.89 -16.41
C ARG A 407 17.08 2.26 -15.83
N TRP A 408 17.27 3.52 -15.44
CA TRP A 408 18.49 4.03 -14.82
C TRP A 408 18.93 3.17 -13.64
N ASN A 409 18.04 2.95 -12.67
CA ASN A 409 18.35 2.19 -11.47
C ASN A 409 18.68 0.72 -11.76
N ARG A 410 18.01 0.11 -12.73
CA ARG A 410 18.24 -1.30 -13.07
C ARG A 410 19.51 -1.55 -13.89
N GLU A 411 19.84 -0.63 -14.79
CA GLU A 411 21.12 -0.64 -15.49
C GLU A 411 22.29 -0.45 -14.52
N HIS A 412 22.16 0.48 -13.56
CA HIS A 412 23.23 0.78 -12.61
C HIS A 412 23.36 -0.22 -11.44
N SER A 413 22.28 -0.92 -11.09
CA SER A 413 22.32 -2.02 -10.11
C SER A 413 22.71 -3.37 -10.72
N GLY A 414 22.86 -3.47 -12.04
CA GLY A 414 23.12 -4.74 -12.73
C GLY A 414 21.90 -5.66 -12.83
N GLU A 415 20.69 -5.19 -12.48
CA GLU A 415 19.43 -5.95 -12.66
C GLU A 415 18.93 -5.95 -14.11
N MET A 416 19.55 -5.18 -14.98
CA MET A 416 19.32 -5.18 -16.41
C MET A 416 20.67 -5.14 -17.12
N ASP A 417 20.96 -6.20 -17.87
CA ASP A 417 22.20 -6.35 -18.61
C ASP A 417 22.06 -5.64 -19.96
N VAL A 418 22.43 -4.35 -20.00
CA VAL A 418 22.32 -3.49 -21.18
C VAL A 418 23.72 -3.23 -21.74
N PRO A 419 23.95 -3.44 -23.04
CA PRO A 419 25.23 -3.12 -23.68
C PRO A 419 25.68 -1.67 -23.41
N GLU A 420 26.98 -1.44 -23.24
CA GLU A 420 27.53 -0.15 -22.81
C GLU A 420 27.13 0.99 -23.74
N GLU A 421 27.08 0.75 -25.05
CA GLU A 421 26.68 1.73 -26.07
C GLU A 421 25.19 2.10 -26.04
N ARG A 422 24.36 1.32 -25.32
CA ARG A 422 22.93 1.59 -25.13
C ARG A 422 22.61 2.11 -23.74
N ARG A 423 23.48 1.86 -22.76
CA ARG A 423 23.29 2.21 -21.35
C ARG A 423 23.17 3.71 -21.13
N LEU A 424 22.23 4.14 -20.30
CA LEU A 424 22.04 5.54 -19.95
C LEU A 424 23.27 6.07 -19.21
N ASN A 425 23.74 7.26 -19.59
CA ASN A 425 24.85 7.96 -18.93
C ASN A 425 24.39 9.31 -18.35
N ASP A 426 25.28 9.98 -17.62
CA ASP A 426 24.96 11.25 -16.96
C ASP A 426 24.58 12.36 -17.93
N ALA A 427 25.15 12.38 -19.15
CA ALA A 427 24.82 13.38 -20.16
C ALA A 427 23.36 13.26 -20.65
N VAL A 428 22.90 12.03 -20.91
CA VAL A 428 21.50 11.74 -21.27
C VAL A 428 20.58 12.05 -20.09
N LYS A 429 20.95 11.62 -18.87
CA LYS A 429 20.20 11.88 -17.63
C LYS A 429 19.99 13.38 -17.42
N ARG A 430 21.04 14.19 -17.50
CA ARG A 430 20.97 15.63 -17.30
C ARG A 430 20.06 16.33 -18.32
N ARG A 431 20.21 16.02 -19.62
CA ARG A 431 19.32 16.58 -20.67
C ARG A 431 17.86 16.16 -20.47
N PHE A 432 17.62 14.90 -20.12
CA PHE A 432 16.28 14.40 -19.83
C PHE A 432 15.63 15.14 -18.65
N VAL A 433 16.36 15.35 -17.56
CA VAL A 433 15.83 16.09 -16.40
C VAL A 433 15.53 17.55 -16.76
N LEU A 434 16.44 18.23 -17.47
CA LEU A 434 16.23 19.60 -17.94
C LEU A 434 14.99 19.73 -18.83
N CYS A 435 14.76 18.76 -19.72
CA CYS A 435 13.58 18.72 -20.59
C CYS A 435 12.26 18.73 -19.80
N LEU A 436 12.19 18.00 -18.68
CA LEU A 436 10.94 17.87 -17.90
C LEU A 436 10.82 18.86 -16.73
N ARG A 437 11.88 19.59 -16.38
CA ARG A 437 11.94 20.44 -15.18
C ARG A 437 10.85 21.50 -15.15
N GLU A 438 10.73 22.32 -16.19
CA GLU A 438 9.79 23.46 -16.17
C GLU A 438 8.33 23.00 -16.14
N VAL A 439 7.97 22.03 -16.99
CA VAL A 439 6.60 21.49 -17.04
C VAL A 439 6.21 20.79 -15.72
N THR A 440 7.18 20.20 -15.02
CA THR A 440 6.96 19.63 -13.69
C THR A 440 6.69 20.72 -12.66
N PHE A 441 7.48 21.80 -12.65
CA PHE A 441 7.25 22.95 -11.76
C PHE A 441 5.96 23.71 -12.05
N MET A 442 5.49 23.77 -13.31
CA MET A 442 4.16 24.29 -13.61
C MET A 442 3.07 23.33 -13.11
N GLY A 443 3.28 22.02 -13.28
CA GLY A 443 2.32 20.98 -12.92
C GLY A 443 2.00 20.88 -11.43
N ILE A 444 2.95 21.16 -10.53
CA ILE A 444 2.70 21.14 -9.07
C ILE A 444 1.69 22.20 -8.61
N PHE A 445 1.48 23.26 -9.41
CA PHE A 445 0.49 24.31 -9.15
C PHE A 445 -0.79 24.14 -9.98
N SER A 446 -1.00 22.96 -10.58
CA SER A 446 -2.21 22.68 -11.36
C SER A 446 -3.48 22.76 -10.50
N LYS A 447 -4.60 23.13 -11.13
CA LYS A 447 -5.93 23.13 -10.49
C LYS A 447 -6.52 21.72 -10.33
N SER A 448 -5.94 20.72 -11.00
CA SER A 448 -6.39 19.33 -10.91
C SER A 448 -5.53 18.57 -9.90
N ASP A 449 -6.13 18.12 -8.80
CA ASP A 449 -5.40 17.37 -7.76
C ASP A 449 -4.70 16.11 -8.30
N LYS A 450 -5.33 15.38 -9.23
CA LYS A 450 -4.70 14.24 -9.91
C LYS A 450 -3.48 14.64 -10.73
N ALA A 451 -3.52 15.79 -11.41
CA ALA A 451 -2.37 16.30 -12.15
C ALA A 451 -1.23 16.73 -11.21
N VAL A 452 -1.56 17.37 -10.08
CA VAL A 452 -0.60 17.70 -9.02
C VAL A 452 0.04 16.43 -8.47
N GLN A 453 -0.72 15.37 -8.21
CA GLN A 453 -0.20 14.08 -7.72
C GLN A 453 0.84 13.46 -8.69
N TYR A 454 0.58 13.52 -9.99
CA TYR A 454 1.54 13.08 -11.02
C TYR A 454 2.78 13.99 -11.07
N ALA A 455 2.59 15.31 -11.03
CA ALA A 455 3.69 16.27 -11.04
C ALA A 455 4.59 16.13 -9.79
N LEU A 456 4.02 15.91 -8.61
CA LEU A 456 4.76 15.67 -7.37
C LEU A 456 5.58 14.37 -7.42
N SER A 457 5.02 13.30 -7.97
CA SER A 457 5.74 12.02 -8.15
C SER A 457 6.85 12.15 -9.21
N THR A 458 6.63 12.98 -10.23
CA THR A 458 7.65 13.35 -11.22
C THR A 458 8.76 14.17 -10.56
N LEU A 459 8.42 15.19 -9.76
CA LEU A 459 9.36 16.05 -9.04
C LEU A 459 10.31 15.21 -8.15
N GLN A 460 9.75 14.24 -7.41
CA GLN A 460 10.52 13.28 -6.63
C GLN A 460 11.49 12.46 -7.49
N SER A 461 11.02 11.98 -8.64
CA SER A 461 11.83 11.19 -9.59
C SER A 461 12.98 12.01 -10.18
N LEU A 462 12.71 13.25 -10.59
CA LEU A 462 13.74 14.16 -11.12
C LEU A 462 14.75 14.55 -10.05
N ALA A 463 14.31 14.81 -8.81
CA ALA A 463 15.21 15.12 -7.69
C ALA A 463 16.11 13.94 -7.32
N HIS A 464 15.64 12.70 -7.48
CA HIS A 464 16.48 11.51 -7.29
C HIS A 464 17.57 11.37 -8.36
N LEU A 465 17.30 11.80 -9.60
CA LEU A 465 18.26 11.74 -10.70
C LEU A 465 19.31 12.86 -10.65
N GLU A 466 18.87 14.10 -10.40
CA GLU A 466 19.69 15.32 -10.41
C GLU A 466 19.28 16.26 -9.26
N PRO A 467 19.66 15.96 -8.01
CA PRO A 467 19.24 16.74 -6.84
C PRO A 467 19.73 18.19 -6.89
N ASN A 468 20.97 18.42 -7.36
CA ASN A 468 21.62 19.73 -7.45
C ASN A 468 20.92 20.68 -8.44
N LEU A 469 20.09 20.14 -9.33
CA LEU A 469 19.31 20.91 -10.31
C LEU A 469 17.86 21.16 -9.85
N ILE A 470 17.24 20.16 -9.22
CA ILE A 470 15.82 20.19 -8.89
C ILE A 470 15.55 20.78 -7.51
N LEU A 471 16.35 20.42 -6.50
CA LEU A 471 16.13 20.89 -5.13
C LEU A 471 16.27 22.42 -5.00
N PRO A 472 17.29 23.09 -5.60
CA PRO A 472 17.37 24.55 -5.52
C PRO A 472 16.17 25.24 -6.19
N GLY A 473 15.76 24.77 -7.38
CA GLY A 473 14.59 25.32 -8.08
C GLY A 473 13.28 25.11 -7.31
N ALA A 474 13.16 23.99 -6.58
CA ALA A 474 12.03 23.75 -5.69
C ALA A 474 12.07 24.70 -4.47
N LEU A 475 13.20 24.79 -3.78
CA LEU A 475 13.38 25.65 -2.59
C LEU A 475 13.16 27.13 -2.92
N GLN A 476 13.64 27.59 -4.08
CA GLN A 476 13.40 28.95 -4.61
C GLN A 476 11.90 29.29 -4.71
N ARG A 477 11.04 28.30 -4.97
CA ARG A 477 9.58 28.48 -5.05
C ARG A 477 8.88 28.26 -3.70
N ILE A 478 9.44 27.38 -2.87
CA ILE A 478 8.86 26.96 -1.59
C ILE A 478 9.03 28.03 -0.51
N TYR A 479 10.23 28.61 -0.35
CA TYR A 479 10.50 29.60 0.70
C TYR A 479 9.54 30.81 0.62
N PRO A 480 9.39 31.48 -0.54
CA PRO A 480 8.44 32.59 -0.66
C PRO A 480 6.99 32.18 -0.45
N ALA A 481 6.62 30.96 -0.88
CA ALA A 481 5.25 30.45 -0.74
C ALA A 481 4.87 30.09 0.71
N MET A 482 5.84 29.77 1.56
CA MET A 482 5.61 29.51 2.99
C MET A 482 5.66 30.78 3.84
N GLN A 483 6.46 31.78 3.43
CA GLN A 483 6.51 33.08 4.11
C GLN A 483 5.34 33.99 3.70
N GLY A 484 4.80 33.81 2.49
CA GLY A 484 3.65 34.56 1.98
C GLY A 484 2.35 34.15 2.67
N LEU A 485 1.56 35.16 3.10
CA LEU A 485 0.29 34.95 3.80
C LEU A 485 -0.95 34.97 2.88
N VAL A 486 -0.78 35.34 1.60
CA VAL A 486 -1.91 35.66 0.70
C VAL A 486 -2.26 34.51 -0.25
N GLU A 487 -1.29 33.65 -0.59
CA GLU A 487 -1.44 32.63 -1.66
C GLU A 487 -1.54 31.20 -1.09
N VAL A 488 -2.62 30.91 -0.37
CA VAL A 488 -2.85 29.64 0.36
C VAL A 488 -2.60 28.39 -0.50
N HIS A 489 -3.10 28.37 -1.74
CA HIS A 489 -2.92 27.24 -2.66
C HIS A 489 -1.45 26.95 -3.00
N ARG A 490 -0.60 27.99 -3.05
CA ARG A 490 0.84 27.80 -3.29
C ARG A 490 1.51 27.22 -2.06
N THR A 491 1.11 27.63 -0.85
CA THR A 491 1.62 27.06 0.40
C THR A 491 1.29 25.57 0.50
N ILE A 492 0.04 25.16 0.22
CA ILE A 492 -0.37 23.75 0.22
C ILE A 492 0.47 22.94 -0.79
N SER A 493 0.59 23.44 -2.02
CA SER A 493 1.38 22.79 -3.08
C SER A 493 2.86 22.64 -2.69
N SER A 494 3.43 23.66 -2.04
CA SER A 494 4.82 23.64 -1.53
C SER A 494 5.01 22.62 -0.41
N ILE A 495 4.08 22.51 0.55
CA ILE A 495 4.13 21.50 1.63
C ILE A 495 4.06 20.09 1.05
N ARG A 496 3.18 19.85 0.05
CA ARG A 496 3.11 18.56 -0.64
C ARG A 496 4.40 18.24 -1.40
N ALA A 497 5.04 19.23 -2.03
CA ALA A 497 6.33 19.07 -2.68
C ALA A 497 7.43 18.71 -1.67
N LEU A 498 7.48 19.39 -0.52
CA LEU A 498 8.41 19.11 0.56
C LEU A 498 8.25 17.70 1.13
N HIS A 499 7.01 17.25 1.33
CA HIS A 499 6.74 15.87 1.74
C HIS A 499 7.37 14.86 0.77
N MET A 500 7.17 15.02 -0.53
CA MET A 500 7.76 14.12 -1.54
C MET A 500 9.28 14.24 -1.65
N LEU A 501 9.85 15.42 -1.42
CA LEU A 501 11.29 15.69 -1.51
C LEU A 501 12.07 15.36 -0.24
N SER A 502 11.38 15.17 0.90
CA SER A 502 11.97 14.95 2.23
C SER A 502 13.09 13.90 2.22
N LYS A 503 12.88 12.75 1.57
CA LYS A 503 13.88 11.68 1.46
C LYS A 503 15.14 12.08 0.72
N VAL A 504 15.00 12.83 -0.38
CA VAL A 504 16.15 13.28 -1.17
C VAL A 504 16.88 14.37 -0.40
N MET A 505 16.16 15.37 0.13
CA MET A 505 16.73 16.45 0.92
C MET A 505 17.50 15.96 2.15
N ALA A 506 16.96 15.01 2.91
CA ALA A 506 17.61 14.49 4.12
C ALA A 506 18.90 13.70 3.83
N LYS A 507 19.08 13.23 2.59
CA LYS A 507 20.25 12.45 2.16
C LYS A 507 21.30 13.28 1.44
N THR A 508 20.88 14.32 0.72
CA THR A 508 21.79 15.11 -0.12
C THR A 508 22.53 16.13 0.72
N LYS A 509 23.84 16.21 0.50
CA LYS A 509 24.74 17.17 1.12
C LYS A 509 24.26 18.61 0.94
N GLY A 510 24.38 19.43 1.98
CA GLY A 510 23.91 20.82 2.07
C GLY A 510 22.39 20.95 2.17
N PHE A 511 21.63 20.22 1.35
CA PHE A 511 20.16 20.25 1.37
C PHE A 511 19.56 19.74 2.69
N ARG A 512 20.23 18.80 3.36
CA ARG A 512 19.81 18.32 4.69
C ARG A 512 19.79 19.44 5.76
N CYS A 513 20.62 20.47 5.60
CA CYS A 513 20.63 21.64 6.50
C CYS A 513 19.35 22.48 6.40
N HIS A 514 18.63 22.44 5.27
CA HIS A 514 17.36 23.16 5.09
C HIS A 514 16.18 22.50 5.80
N VAL A 515 16.26 21.21 6.13
CA VAL A 515 15.12 20.42 6.62
C VAL A 515 14.55 20.98 7.91
N THR A 516 15.37 21.32 8.90
CA THR A 516 14.92 21.86 10.19
C THR A 516 14.22 23.21 10.04
N SER A 517 14.77 24.12 9.23
CA SER A 517 14.17 25.43 8.98
C SER A 517 12.83 25.33 8.27
N VAL A 518 12.76 24.51 7.22
CA VAL A 518 11.52 24.28 6.46
C VAL A 518 10.47 23.57 7.31
N LEU A 519 10.89 22.65 8.19
CA LEU A 519 10.03 22.00 9.18
C LEU A 519 9.39 23.03 10.12
N GLY A 520 10.17 23.99 10.63
CA GLY A 520 9.67 25.12 11.43
C GLY A 520 8.70 26.02 10.64
N LEU A 521 9.03 26.36 9.40
CA LEU A 521 8.18 27.20 8.53
C LEU A 521 6.84 26.53 8.15
N ALA A 522 6.76 25.20 8.19
CA ALA A 522 5.52 24.47 7.90
C ALA A 522 4.54 24.43 9.10
N LEU A 523 5.00 24.71 10.33
CA LEU A 523 4.17 24.65 11.55
C LEU A 523 2.91 25.53 11.50
N PRO A 524 2.93 26.76 10.97
CA PRO A 524 1.71 27.56 10.74
C PRO A 524 0.70 26.93 9.78
N GLY A 525 1.04 25.80 9.14
CA GLY A 525 0.10 24.99 8.38
C GLY A 525 -0.85 24.14 9.22
N ILE A 526 -0.53 23.88 10.50
CA ILE A 526 -1.48 23.29 11.45
C ILE A 526 -2.43 24.41 11.89
N ASP A 527 -3.61 24.43 11.27
CA ASP A 527 -4.63 25.47 11.41
C ASP A 527 -6.03 24.83 11.40
N ALA A 528 -6.82 25.10 12.46
CA ALA A 528 -8.18 24.60 12.57
C ALA A 528 -9.13 25.16 11.50
N ASN A 529 -8.78 26.29 10.86
CA ASN A 529 -9.57 26.88 9.79
C ASN A 529 -9.30 26.24 8.41
N ASP A 530 -8.16 25.58 8.24
CA ASP A 530 -7.72 24.96 6.99
C ASP A 530 -7.23 23.53 7.25
N LEU A 531 -8.18 22.61 7.24
CA LEU A 531 -7.94 21.19 7.51
C LEU A 531 -7.15 20.50 6.38
N GLU A 532 -7.25 20.99 5.14
CA GLU A 532 -6.46 20.48 4.01
C GLU A 532 -4.98 20.83 4.19
N LYS A 533 -4.69 22.09 4.55
CA LYS A 533 -3.33 22.53 4.89
C LYS A 533 -2.77 21.75 6.08
N THR A 534 -3.59 21.56 7.12
CA THR A 534 -3.22 20.76 8.30
C THR A 534 -2.85 19.32 7.92
N LEU A 535 -3.67 18.66 7.10
CA LEU A 535 -3.43 17.29 6.66
C LEU A 535 -2.05 17.15 5.98
N HIS A 536 -1.73 18.03 5.05
CA HIS A 536 -0.46 17.99 4.33
C HIS A 536 0.74 18.37 5.20
N THR A 537 0.58 19.29 6.16
CA THR A 537 1.63 19.59 7.14
C THR A 537 1.92 18.37 8.01
N LEU A 538 0.89 17.66 8.49
CA LEU A 538 1.08 16.42 9.28
C LEU A 538 1.79 15.33 8.47
N GLN A 539 1.45 15.15 7.19
CA GLN A 539 2.14 14.22 6.28
C GLN A 539 3.61 14.63 6.07
N TYR A 540 3.90 15.92 5.90
CA TYR A 540 5.28 16.39 5.79
C TYR A 540 6.09 16.11 7.05
N VAL A 541 5.55 16.44 8.23
CA VAL A 541 6.19 16.14 9.53
C VAL A 541 6.43 14.64 9.66
N GLN A 542 5.41 13.80 9.38
CA GLN A 542 5.54 12.34 9.35
C GLN A 542 6.72 11.88 8.48
N GLY A 543 6.80 12.37 7.24
CA GLY A 543 7.87 12.02 6.30
C GLY A 543 9.26 12.36 6.81
N VAL A 544 9.42 13.53 7.44
CA VAL A 544 10.68 13.96 8.07
C VAL A 544 11.02 13.10 9.28
N CYS A 545 10.05 12.81 10.15
CA CYS A 545 10.24 12.00 11.34
C CYS A 545 10.72 10.59 11.03
N TYR A 546 10.32 9.99 9.90
CA TYR A 546 10.91 8.72 9.49
C TYR A 546 12.40 8.83 9.17
N LEU A 547 12.91 9.99 8.71
CA LEU A 547 14.25 10.19 8.16
C LEU A 547 15.27 10.83 9.11
N VAL A 548 14.80 11.55 10.11
CA VAL A 548 15.62 12.47 10.91
C VAL A 548 15.50 12.11 12.38
N PRO A 549 16.62 11.89 13.11
CA PRO A 549 16.58 11.75 14.56
C PRO A 549 16.32 13.11 15.19
N PHE A 550 15.33 13.18 16.08
CA PHE A 550 15.03 14.37 16.86
C PHE A 550 15.89 14.37 18.13
N GLN A 551 17.18 14.65 17.94
CA GLN A 551 18.19 14.74 18.99
C GLN A 551 19.09 15.94 18.75
N ASP A 552 19.45 16.62 19.84
CA ASP A 552 20.48 17.67 19.82
C ASP A 552 21.87 17.05 19.64
N LEU A 553 22.38 17.12 18.42
CA LEU A 553 23.65 16.52 18.03
C LEU A 553 24.88 17.30 18.57
N THR A 554 24.68 18.48 19.16
CA THR A 554 25.78 19.21 19.82
C THR A 554 26.20 18.56 21.13
N LYS A 555 25.28 17.86 21.80
CA LYS A 555 25.53 17.18 23.08
C LYS A 555 26.34 15.89 22.91
N THR A 556 26.19 15.17 21.80
CA THR A 556 26.91 13.92 21.53
C THR A 556 28.42 14.11 21.47
N LYS A 557 28.89 15.26 20.95
CA LYS A 557 30.31 15.58 20.88
C LYS A 557 30.93 15.86 22.26
N LYS A 558 30.16 16.44 23.19
CA LYS A 558 30.62 16.68 24.57
C LYS A 558 30.89 15.39 25.33
N ALA A 559 30.06 14.35 25.14
CA ALA A 559 30.27 13.05 25.78
C ALA A 559 31.54 12.35 25.26
N LEU A 560 31.82 12.41 23.96
CA LEU A 560 33.03 11.86 23.34
C LEU A 560 34.30 12.66 23.72
N GLU A 561 34.20 13.98 23.85
CA GLU A 561 35.30 14.85 24.30
C GLU A 561 35.56 14.72 25.81
N GLU A 562 34.55 14.47 26.65
CA GLU A 562 34.73 14.21 28.09
C GLU A 562 35.41 12.86 28.37
N ASP A 563 35.15 11.84 27.55
CA ASP A 563 35.85 10.54 27.62
C ASP A 563 37.30 10.63 27.11
N SER A 564 37.57 11.49 26.12
CA SER A 564 38.93 11.69 25.59
C SER A 564 39.75 12.74 26.37
N ALA A 565 39.11 13.67 27.09
CA ALA A 565 39.78 14.62 27.99
C ALA A 565 40.33 13.98 29.28
N ARG A 566 40.14 12.68 29.48
CA ARG A 566 40.86 11.90 30.52
C ARG A 566 42.33 11.65 30.15
N ASP A 567 42.71 11.74 28.88
CA ASP A 567 44.09 11.72 28.43
C ASP A 567 44.52 13.12 27.97
N GLY A 568 45.43 13.72 28.73
CA GLY A 568 45.61 15.17 28.78
C GLY A 568 46.05 15.88 27.50
N ALA A 569 45.71 17.18 27.51
CA ALA A 569 46.20 18.29 26.67
C ALA A 569 45.55 18.47 25.28
N SER A 570 44.35 19.07 25.28
CA SER A 570 43.88 19.90 24.16
C SER A 570 43.35 21.24 24.69
N THR A 571 43.88 22.33 24.14
CA THR A 571 43.49 23.72 24.43
C THR A 571 42.02 23.94 24.02
N PRO A 572 41.18 24.60 24.83
CA PRO A 572 39.79 24.90 24.44
C PRO A 572 39.83 25.98 23.35
N MET A 573 39.44 25.63 22.14
CA MET A 573 39.10 26.62 21.11
C MET A 573 37.67 27.10 21.42
N ASP A 574 37.48 28.42 21.48
CA ASP A 574 36.23 29.06 21.92
C ASP A 574 34.99 28.50 21.19
N TYR A 575 34.11 27.90 22.00
CA TYR A 575 32.88 27.22 21.57
C TYR A 575 31.80 28.22 21.13
N VAL A 576 31.58 28.37 19.82
CA VAL A 576 30.43 29.08 19.25
C VAL A 576 29.20 28.15 19.02
N GLY A 577 29.32 26.85 19.33
CA GLY A 577 28.34 25.82 18.93
C GLY A 577 27.20 25.49 19.92
N GLY A 578 26.71 26.45 20.71
CA GLY A 578 25.62 26.21 21.67
C GLY A 578 24.24 26.73 21.26
N ASP A 579 24.12 27.36 20.10
CA ASP A 579 22.93 28.09 19.66
C ASP A 579 22.61 27.78 18.19
N THR A 580 21.35 28.02 17.81
CA THR A 580 20.81 27.95 16.44
C THR A 580 21.41 29.01 15.50
N GLY A 581 22.18 29.97 16.02
CA GLY A 581 22.67 31.14 15.30
C GLY A 581 23.41 30.83 14.00
N LEU A 582 24.34 29.87 13.99
CA LEU A 582 25.10 29.50 12.79
C LEU A 582 24.17 28.96 11.68
N ALA A 583 23.23 28.08 12.05
CA ALA A 583 22.26 27.54 11.10
C ALA A 583 21.32 28.62 10.56
N VAL A 584 20.84 29.52 11.42
CA VAL A 584 19.96 30.63 11.03
C VAL A 584 20.67 31.59 10.08
N GLU A 585 21.92 31.96 10.37
CA GLU A 585 22.73 32.84 9.51
C GLU A 585 22.97 32.21 8.15
N TRP A 586 23.39 30.95 8.11
CA TRP A 586 23.63 30.23 6.87
C TRP A 586 22.35 30.08 6.04
N ILE A 587 21.23 29.70 6.66
CA ILE A 587 19.94 29.56 5.97
C ILE A 587 19.48 30.91 5.44
N THR A 588 19.62 31.99 6.20
CA THR A 588 19.25 33.34 5.74
C THR A 588 20.04 33.71 4.49
N ALA A 589 21.36 33.48 4.48
CA ALA A 589 22.19 33.71 3.30
C ALA A 589 21.78 32.82 2.10
N GLN A 590 21.42 31.55 2.33
CA GLN A 590 20.93 30.68 1.25
C GLN A 590 19.57 31.13 0.72
N VAL A 591 18.63 31.55 1.58
CA VAL A 591 17.33 32.07 1.15
C VAL A 591 17.51 33.34 0.32
N GLU A 592 18.34 34.28 0.77
CA GLU A 592 18.67 35.48 0.00
C GLU A 592 19.30 35.14 -1.37
N ARG A 593 20.18 34.13 -1.41
CA ARG A 593 20.75 33.63 -2.67
C ARG A 593 19.67 33.09 -3.61
N LEU A 594 18.73 32.31 -3.09
CA LEU A 594 17.64 31.73 -3.88
C LEU A 594 16.69 32.82 -4.40
N GLU A 595 16.36 33.81 -3.58
CA GLU A 595 15.46 34.92 -3.95
C GLU A 595 16.08 35.87 -4.98
N ASN A 596 17.38 36.15 -4.86
CA ASN A 596 18.10 37.03 -5.80
C ASN A 596 18.50 36.33 -7.11
N ALA A 597 18.34 35.02 -7.21
CA ALA A 597 18.70 34.28 -8.41
C ALA A 597 17.73 34.54 -9.57
N ASN A 598 18.26 34.97 -10.71
CA ASN A 598 17.47 35.15 -11.93
C ASN A 598 17.20 33.80 -12.61
N GLY A 599 15.96 33.34 -12.56
CA GLY A 599 15.56 32.06 -13.14
C GLY A 599 15.94 30.86 -12.27
N ASN A 600 15.97 29.67 -12.87
CA ASN A 600 16.29 28.44 -12.13
C ASN A 600 17.78 28.37 -11.81
N ILE A 601 18.08 28.31 -10.51
CA ILE A 601 19.42 28.17 -9.95
C ILE A 601 19.86 26.70 -9.87
N GLU A 602 21.16 26.46 -10.01
CA GLU A 602 21.84 25.20 -9.75
C GLU A 602 22.82 25.43 -8.60
N ILE A 603 22.82 24.53 -7.60
CA ILE A 603 23.70 24.62 -6.43
C ILE A 603 24.29 23.24 -6.21
N ASP A 604 25.61 23.18 -6.19
CA ASP A 604 26.37 21.96 -5.94
C ASP A 604 27.17 22.09 -4.63
N TYR A 605 26.52 21.70 -3.53
CA TYR A 605 27.14 21.76 -2.20
C TYR A 605 28.31 20.78 -2.04
N ASP A 606 28.46 19.77 -2.90
CA ASP A 606 29.62 18.88 -2.86
C ASP A 606 30.91 19.63 -3.21
N GLN A 607 30.82 20.68 -4.02
CA GLN A 607 31.95 21.55 -4.39
C GLN A 607 32.07 22.80 -3.50
N GLU A 608 30.94 23.29 -2.96
CA GLU A 608 30.90 24.56 -2.21
C GLU A 608 31.12 24.42 -0.70
N LEU A 609 30.83 23.25 -0.10
CA LEU A 609 30.80 23.07 1.36
C LEU A 609 31.70 21.92 1.81
N SER A 610 32.57 22.15 2.79
CA SER A 610 33.35 21.07 3.41
C SER A 610 32.46 20.15 4.26
N GLU A 611 32.87 18.90 4.49
CA GLU A 611 32.11 17.98 5.35
C GLU A 611 32.03 18.48 6.80
N GLU A 612 33.09 19.15 7.28
CA GLU A 612 33.14 19.71 8.62
C GLU A 612 32.18 20.89 8.79
N ASP A 613 32.19 21.84 7.84
CA ASP A 613 31.31 23.01 7.88
C ASP A 613 29.84 22.61 7.83
N GLU A 614 29.50 21.69 6.92
CA GLU A 614 28.16 21.16 6.82
C GLU A 614 27.71 20.49 8.12
N ALA A 615 28.56 19.64 8.70
CA ALA A 615 28.25 18.97 9.95
C ALA A 615 28.04 19.97 11.10
N MET A 616 28.81 21.06 11.15
CA MET A 616 28.62 22.13 12.15
C MET A 616 27.28 22.86 11.95
N ILE A 617 26.93 23.22 10.72
CA ILE A 617 25.64 23.87 10.39
C ILE A 617 24.48 22.95 10.77
N LEU A 618 24.54 21.67 10.37
CA LEU A 618 23.50 20.70 10.66
C LEU A 618 23.33 20.49 12.18
N ARG A 619 24.43 20.34 12.92
CA ARG A 619 24.41 20.24 14.39
C ARG A 619 23.79 21.47 15.04
N SER A 620 24.20 22.68 14.65
CA SER A 620 23.60 23.94 15.13
C SER A 620 22.09 23.95 14.90
N SER A 621 21.62 23.46 13.75
CA SER A 621 20.19 23.42 13.43
C SER A 621 19.37 22.48 14.33
N THR A 622 19.99 21.42 14.88
CA THR A 622 19.30 20.46 15.77
C THR A 622 18.97 21.01 17.16
N THR A 623 19.63 22.09 17.58
CA THR A 623 19.36 22.74 18.88
C THR A 623 17.94 23.32 18.97
N GLY A 624 17.34 23.70 17.84
CA GLY A 624 15.97 24.22 17.75
C GLY A 624 14.86 23.17 17.81
N LEU A 625 15.18 21.87 17.84
CA LEU A 625 14.18 20.79 17.78
C LEU A 625 13.28 20.73 19.02
N ASN A 626 13.77 21.15 20.19
CA ASN A 626 12.94 21.25 21.39
C ASN A 626 11.85 22.30 21.22
N GLU A 627 12.20 23.50 20.75
CA GLU A 627 11.23 24.57 20.50
C GLU A 627 10.22 24.18 19.42
N PHE A 628 10.69 23.49 18.36
CA PHE A 628 9.82 22.90 17.36
C PHE A 628 8.78 21.96 17.99
N LEU A 629 9.21 21.00 18.82
CA LEU A 629 8.33 20.03 19.47
C LEU A 629 7.27 20.72 20.35
N ILE A 630 7.68 21.69 21.15
CA ILE A 630 6.79 22.46 22.02
C ILE A 630 5.73 23.20 21.19
N THR A 631 6.16 23.85 20.10
CA THR A 631 5.28 24.61 19.21
C THR A 631 4.33 23.70 18.43
N PHE A 632 4.83 22.56 17.95
CA PHE A 632 4.04 21.54 17.27
C PHE A 632 2.91 21.03 18.18
N LEU A 633 3.24 20.58 19.40
CA LEU A 633 2.25 20.10 20.36
C LEU A 633 1.23 21.17 20.71
N GLY A 634 1.67 22.41 20.96
CA GLY A 634 0.78 23.53 21.22
C GLY A 634 -0.23 23.78 20.10
N ARG A 635 0.22 23.75 18.84
CA ARG A 635 -0.66 23.92 17.67
C ARG A 635 -1.62 22.75 17.50
N VAL A 636 -1.19 21.52 17.74
CA VAL A 636 -2.07 20.35 17.71
C VAL A 636 -3.12 20.45 18.82
N PHE A 637 -2.77 20.84 20.05
CA PHE A 637 -3.76 21.02 21.11
C PHE A 637 -4.81 22.07 20.75
N THR A 638 -4.38 23.22 20.20
CA THR A 638 -5.31 24.22 19.67
C THR A 638 -6.19 23.66 18.56
N LEU A 639 -5.65 22.84 17.65
CA LEU A 639 -6.44 22.17 16.61
C LEU A 639 -7.52 21.27 17.24
N LEU A 640 -7.15 20.41 18.19
CA LEU A 640 -8.07 19.48 18.86
C LEU A 640 -9.20 20.21 19.60
N GLU A 641 -8.91 21.32 20.27
CA GLU A 641 -9.91 22.14 20.96
C GLU A 641 -10.94 22.78 20.01
N ASN A 642 -10.57 22.96 18.74
CA ASN A 642 -11.41 23.60 17.72
C ASN A 642 -12.04 22.62 16.72
N LEU A 643 -11.79 21.30 16.84
CA LEU A 643 -12.44 20.30 15.99
C LEU A 643 -13.95 20.24 16.29
N PRO A 644 -14.80 20.07 15.26
CA PRO A 644 -16.24 19.92 15.47
C PRO A 644 -16.58 18.57 16.11
N ASP A 645 -17.79 18.48 16.68
CA ASP A 645 -18.25 17.27 17.38
C ASP A 645 -18.34 16.07 16.43
N ALA A 646 -17.71 14.95 16.80
CA ALA A 646 -17.63 13.71 16.03
C ALA A 646 -19.01 13.17 15.61
N SER A 647 -20.06 13.43 16.40
CA SER A 647 -21.44 13.04 16.07
C SER A 647 -22.03 13.79 14.86
N ARG A 648 -21.43 14.92 14.47
CA ARG A 648 -21.83 15.77 13.34
C ARG A 648 -20.92 15.60 12.11
N VAL A 649 -19.80 14.89 12.28
CA VAL A 649 -18.83 14.58 11.23
C VAL A 649 -19.43 13.49 10.34
N ARG A 650 -19.62 13.80 9.05
CA ARG A 650 -20.07 12.81 8.08
C ARG A 650 -18.87 11.98 7.65
N SER A 651 -19.10 10.68 7.38
CA SER A 651 -18.04 9.84 6.80
C SER A 651 -17.48 10.47 5.52
N GLY A 652 -16.15 10.53 5.43
CA GLY A 652 -15.40 11.15 4.34
C GLY A 652 -15.21 12.67 4.46
N SER A 653 -15.45 13.28 5.62
CA SER A 653 -15.23 14.72 5.81
C SER A 653 -13.75 15.07 6.06
N PRO A 654 -13.31 16.32 5.80
CA PRO A 654 -11.94 16.78 6.07
C PRO A 654 -11.47 16.54 7.51
N GLU A 655 -12.37 16.68 8.48
CA GLU A 655 -12.10 16.44 9.89
C GLU A 655 -11.71 14.99 10.17
N GLU A 656 -12.42 14.03 9.56
CA GLU A 656 -12.13 12.60 9.71
C GLU A 656 -10.73 12.28 9.14
N TYR A 657 -10.36 12.86 8.00
CA TYR A 657 -9.02 12.67 7.43
C TYR A 657 -7.92 13.20 8.36
N VAL A 658 -8.10 14.38 8.96
CA VAL A 658 -7.13 14.94 9.92
C VAL A 658 -7.03 14.06 11.17
N VAL A 659 -8.16 13.63 11.74
CA VAL A 659 -8.19 12.73 12.91
C VAL A 659 -7.48 11.41 12.60
N ASN A 660 -7.66 10.86 11.41
CA ASN A 660 -6.98 9.62 10.98
C ASN A 660 -5.49 9.83 10.66
N GLN A 661 -5.06 11.03 10.30
CA GLN A 661 -3.66 11.35 9.99
C GLN A 661 -2.82 11.65 11.26
N LEU A 662 -3.45 12.14 12.34
CA LEU A 662 -2.76 12.44 13.60
C LEU A 662 -1.98 11.23 14.16
N PRO A 663 -2.55 10.02 14.30
CA PRO A 663 -1.81 8.84 14.76
C PRO A 663 -0.60 8.51 13.86
N ALA A 664 -0.78 8.63 12.54
CA ALA A 664 0.26 8.37 11.55
C ALA A 664 1.43 9.37 11.66
N ALA A 665 1.18 10.62 12.08
CA ALA A 665 2.21 11.61 12.32
C ALA A 665 2.87 11.49 13.71
N PHE A 666 2.09 11.22 14.75
CA PHE A 666 2.59 11.18 16.14
C PHE A 666 3.45 9.95 16.43
N THR A 667 3.11 8.78 15.88
CA THR A 667 3.88 7.55 16.10
C THR A 667 5.35 7.70 15.68
N PRO A 668 5.67 8.07 14.41
CA PRO A 668 7.06 8.28 14.00
C PRO A 668 7.70 9.51 14.65
N LEU A 669 6.93 10.57 14.96
CA LEU A 669 7.47 11.74 15.66
C LEU A 669 8.02 11.34 17.04
N LEU A 670 7.19 10.71 17.86
CA LEU A 670 7.55 10.28 19.21
C LEU A 670 8.68 9.25 19.20
N ALA A 671 8.69 8.37 18.21
CA ALA A 671 9.75 7.39 17.98
C ALA A 671 11.10 8.02 17.61
N ALA A 672 11.08 9.18 16.93
CA ALA A 672 12.30 9.88 16.54
C ALA A 672 12.90 10.72 17.68
N LEU A 673 12.16 10.96 18.78
CA LEU A 673 12.60 11.80 19.89
C LEU A 673 13.72 11.12 20.71
N SER A 674 14.73 11.90 21.08
CA SER A 674 15.63 11.52 22.17
C SER A 674 14.89 11.36 23.51
N PRO A 675 15.42 10.59 24.48
CA PRO A 675 14.77 10.38 25.78
C PRO A 675 14.39 11.68 26.51
N GLU A 676 15.23 12.71 26.42
CA GLU A 676 14.97 14.03 27.01
C GLU A 676 13.75 14.73 26.37
N LEU A 677 13.68 14.72 25.04
CA LEU A 677 12.56 15.34 24.31
C LEU A 677 11.27 14.53 24.47
N TYR A 678 11.39 13.21 24.57
CA TYR A 678 10.25 12.35 24.88
C TYR A 678 9.64 12.69 26.24
N ASP A 679 10.46 12.89 27.27
CA ASP A 679 9.97 13.28 28.60
C ASP A 679 9.22 14.64 28.55
N VAL A 680 9.72 15.61 27.76
CA VAL A 680 9.02 16.89 27.51
C VAL A 680 7.66 16.67 26.82
N ALA A 681 7.60 15.80 25.80
CA ALA A 681 6.34 15.49 25.11
C ALA A 681 5.34 14.80 26.04
N LEU A 682 5.80 13.81 26.82
CA LEU A 682 5.00 13.05 27.77
C LEU A 682 4.36 13.98 28.80
N ASP A 683 5.14 14.86 29.43
CA ASP A 683 4.60 15.78 30.43
C ASP A 683 3.61 16.77 29.84
N LYS A 684 3.87 17.31 28.63
CA LYS A 684 2.93 18.22 27.97
C LYS A 684 1.61 17.55 27.64
N ILE A 685 1.64 16.35 27.08
CA ILE A 685 0.43 15.60 26.73
C ILE A 685 -0.32 15.16 27.99
N ALA A 686 0.39 14.66 29.02
CA ALA A 686 -0.21 14.27 30.29
C ALA A 686 -0.89 15.47 30.99
N ASN A 687 -0.26 16.64 30.97
CA ASN A 687 -0.83 17.87 31.54
C ASN A 687 -2.05 18.36 30.75
N PHE A 688 -2.04 18.21 29.42
CA PHE A 688 -3.20 18.58 28.59
C PHE A 688 -4.41 17.69 28.93
N ILE A 689 -4.26 16.37 28.93
CA ILE A 689 -5.39 15.45 29.17
C ILE A 689 -5.96 15.54 30.59
N THR A 690 -5.16 15.96 31.57
CA THR A 690 -5.58 16.09 32.97
C THR A 690 -6.37 17.38 33.19
N ASN A 691 -6.00 18.46 32.50
CA ASN A 691 -6.60 19.79 32.72
C ASN A 691 -7.70 20.15 31.70
N HIS A 692 -7.77 19.44 30.58
CA HIS A 692 -8.72 19.72 29.49
C HIS A 692 -9.55 18.48 29.17
N VAL A 693 -10.88 18.65 29.12
CA VAL A 693 -11.82 17.61 28.65
C VAL A 693 -12.40 18.06 27.32
N VAL A 694 -11.86 17.53 26.22
CA VAL A 694 -12.26 17.90 24.85
C VAL A 694 -12.98 16.73 24.19
N HIS A 695 -14.22 16.47 24.60
CA HIS A 695 -14.98 15.30 24.15
C HIS A 695 -15.01 15.12 22.62
N GLN A 696 -15.06 16.21 21.86
CA GLN A 696 -15.07 16.18 20.39
C GLN A 696 -13.81 15.53 19.80
N ALA A 697 -12.67 15.69 20.46
CA ALA A 697 -11.36 15.19 20.05
C ALA A 697 -10.92 13.94 20.81
N ARG A 698 -11.85 13.26 21.51
CA ARG A 698 -11.54 12.11 22.39
C ARG A 698 -10.78 10.98 21.66
N ASP A 699 -11.14 10.69 20.42
CA ASP A 699 -10.53 9.58 19.68
C ASP A 699 -9.13 9.99 19.21
N ALA A 700 -8.97 11.21 18.70
CA ALA A 700 -7.67 11.78 18.31
C ALA A 700 -6.66 11.81 19.46
N ILE A 701 -7.05 12.31 20.63
CA ILE A 701 -6.15 12.35 21.79
C ILE A 701 -5.83 10.94 22.31
N ALA A 702 -6.81 10.02 22.26
CA ALA A 702 -6.61 8.66 22.73
C ALA A 702 -5.55 7.95 21.86
N PHE A 703 -5.55 8.17 20.54
CA PHE A 703 -4.49 7.68 19.67
C PHE A 703 -3.13 8.34 19.90
N ILE A 704 -3.09 9.64 20.23
CA ILE A 704 -1.84 10.32 20.61
C ILE A 704 -1.27 9.68 21.90
N CYS A 705 -2.12 9.41 22.89
CA CYS A 705 -1.75 8.69 24.10
C CYS A 705 -1.31 7.26 23.80
N ASN A 706 -1.99 6.53 22.90
CA ASN A 706 -1.54 5.21 22.47
C ASN A 706 -0.14 5.25 21.86
N SER A 707 0.13 6.25 21.02
CA SER A 707 1.45 6.44 20.42
C SER A 707 2.50 6.64 21.52
N LEU A 708 2.27 7.53 22.49
CA LEU A 708 3.18 7.68 23.63
C LEU A 708 3.47 6.36 24.33
N VAL A 709 2.42 5.65 24.75
CA VAL A 709 2.62 4.42 25.51
C VAL A 709 3.36 3.38 24.68
N LYS A 710 3.12 3.27 23.36
CA LYS A 710 3.86 2.36 22.48
C LYS A 710 5.35 2.62 22.42
N ILE A 711 5.78 3.89 22.38
CA ILE A 711 7.21 4.23 22.32
C ILE A 711 7.92 3.92 23.64
N ASN A 712 7.33 4.27 24.78
CA ASN A 712 7.90 3.97 26.09
C ASN A 712 6.80 3.60 27.10
N PRO A 713 6.43 2.31 27.15
CA PRO A 713 5.30 1.85 27.96
C PRO A 713 5.46 2.13 29.45
N GLU A 714 6.60 1.77 30.03
CA GLU A 714 6.86 1.89 31.47
C GLU A 714 6.69 3.33 31.98
N LYS A 715 7.36 4.29 31.33
CA LYS A 715 7.29 5.71 31.72
C LYS A 715 5.89 6.29 31.51
N ALA A 716 5.28 5.98 30.36
CA ALA A 716 3.99 6.57 29.99
C ALA A 716 2.86 6.02 30.86
N LEU A 717 2.77 4.71 31.08
CA LEU A 717 1.75 4.10 31.93
C LEU A 717 1.82 4.65 33.36
N LYS A 718 3.02 4.73 33.93
CA LYS A 718 3.24 5.30 35.27
C LYS A 718 2.79 6.74 35.40
N ARG A 719 2.92 7.54 34.33
CA ARG A 719 2.50 8.94 34.32
C ARG A 719 0.99 9.11 34.10
N LEU A 720 0.38 8.26 33.27
CA LEU A 720 -1.00 8.42 32.78
C LEU A 720 -2.03 7.65 33.62
N LEU A 721 -1.80 6.37 33.92
CA LEU A 721 -2.81 5.49 34.53
C LEU A 721 -3.34 5.97 35.89
N PRO A 722 -2.51 6.42 36.85
CA PRO A 722 -3.01 6.88 38.15
C PRO A 722 -4.02 8.02 38.02
N HIS A 723 -3.78 8.95 37.11
CA HIS A 723 -4.65 10.10 36.86
C HIS A 723 -5.96 9.66 36.19
N LEU A 724 -5.90 8.71 35.25
CA LEU A 724 -7.07 8.16 34.57
C LEU A 724 -7.97 7.38 35.54
N PHE A 725 -7.39 6.55 36.41
CA PHE A 725 -8.16 5.80 37.43
C PHE A 725 -8.85 6.75 38.41
N ALA A 726 -8.14 7.77 38.91
CA ALA A 726 -8.71 8.78 39.78
C ALA A 726 -9.84 9.54 39.07
N GLY A 727 -9.61 10.00 37.83
CA GLY A 727 -10.60 10.69 37.01
C GLY A 727 -11.86 9.86 36.79
N ILE A 728 -11.74 8.58 36.42
CA ILE A 728 -12.88 7.67 36.23
C ILE A 728 -13.69 7.51 37.52
N ARG A 729 -13.02 7.31 38.67
CA ARG A 729 -13.71 7.15 39.96
C ARG A 729 -14.42 8.43 40.39
N THR A 730 -13.78 9.60 40.26
CA THR A 730 -14.39 10.90 40.57
C THR A 730 -15.63 11.16 39.71
N GLU A 731 -15.56 10.90 38.40
CA GLU A 731 -16.70 11.08 37.50
C GLU A 731 -17.89 10.18 37.86
N ILE A 732 -17.63 8.94 38.27
CA ILE A 732 -18.69 7.98 38.65
C ILE A 732 -19.27 8.28 40.03
N GLU A 733 -18.43 8.54 41.04
CA GLU A 733 -18.85 8.64 42.45
C GLU A 733 -19.36 10.03 42.83
N GLU A 734 -18.66 11.08 42.41
CA GLU A 734 -18.97 12.46 42.82
C GLU A 734 -19.96 13.13 41.86
N ILE A 735 -19.78 12.91 40.55
CA ILE A 735 -20.59 13.54 39.49
C ILE A 735 -21.79 12.67 39.10
N GLY A 736 -21.73 11.36 39.36
CA GLY A 736 -22.77 10.41 38.99
C GLY A 736 -22.84 10.14 37.49
N ALA A 737 -21.72 10.28 36.77
CA ALA A 737 -21.62 9.93 35.35
C ALA A 737 -21.85 8.43 35.14
N GLY A 738 -22.53 8.08 34.05
CA GLY A 738 -22.90 6.70 33.74
C GLY A 738 -23.96 6.11 34.67
N SER A 739 -24.62 6.90 35.52
CA SER A 739 -25.69 6.38 36.41
C SER A 739 -27.06 6.24 35.74
N THR A 740 -27.27 6.94 34.61
CA THR A 740 -28.58 7.03 33.94
C THR A 740 -28.61 6.37 32.57
N ARG A 741 -29.79 5.88 32.20
CA ARG A 741 -30.09 5.37 30.86
C ARG A 741 -30.00 6.47 29.79
N THR A 742 -29.36 6.16 28.68
CA THR A 742 -29.35 6.97 27.45
C THR A 742 -30.00 6.19 26.32
N THR A 743 -31.05 6.76 25.72
CA THR A 743 -31.83 6.12 24.62
C THR A 743 -31.44 6.62 23.23
N GLY A 744 -30.34 7.38 23.12
CA GLY A 744 -29.87 7.97 21.87
C GLY A 744 -28.37 7.72 21.66
N ALA A 745 -27.90 7.98 20.44
CA ALA A 745 -26.48 7.86 20.06
C ALA A 745 -25.58 8.93 20.70
N GLU A 746 -26.14 10.01 21.23
CA GLU A 746 -25.38 11.11 21.84
C GLU A 746 -25.02 10.83 23.30
N VAL A 747 -23.75 11.06 23.64
CA VAL A 747 -23.24 11.02 25.01
C VAL A 747 -23.78 12.24 25.77
N LEU A 748 -24.39 12.01 26.94
CA LEU A 748 -24.91 13.10 27.77
C LEU A 748 -23.76 14.04 28.20
N PRO A 749 -24.01 15.35 28.33
CA PRO A 749 -22.99 16.29 28.79
C PRO A 749 -22.28 15.88 30.08
N ARG A 750 -23.00 15.28 31.04
CA ARG A 750 -22.42 14.74 32.30
C ARG A 750 -21.51 13.53 32.11
N ASP A 751 -21.68 12.77 31.04
CA ASP A 751 -20.92 11.53 30.78
C ASP A 751 -19.70 11.82 29.89
N ARG A 752 -19.56 13.04 29.37
CA ARG A 752 -18.50 13.40 28.41
C ARG A 752 -17.10 13.27 29.00
N ALA A 753 -16.91 13.69 30.25
CA ALA A 753 -15.63 13.58 30.95
C ALA A 753 -15.29 12.12 31.29
N LEU A 754 -16.29 11.33 31.71
CA LEU A 754 -16.12 9.88 31.88
C LEU A 754 -15.70 9.21 30.57
N VAL A 755 -16.42 9.45 29.46
CA VAL A 755 -16.11 8.85 28.17
C VAL A 755 -14.74 9.30 27.64
N TRP A 756 -14.34 10.55 27.89
CA TRP A 756 -12.98 11.04 27.60
C TRP A 756 -11.91 10.19 28.31
N ASN A 757 -12.02 10.03 29.63
CA ASN A 757 -11.06 9.23 30.40
C ASN A 757 -11.08 7.75 29.97
N LEU A 758 -12.26 7.19 29.68
CA LEU A 758 -12.41 5.81 29.22
C LEU A 758 -11.77 5.56 27.86
N CYS A 759 -11.98 6.46 26.89
CA CYS A 759 -11.36 6.34 25.56
C CYS A 759 -9.83 6.39 25.65
N ILE A 760 -9.29 7.30 26.46
CA ILE A 760 -7.84 7.41 26.68
C ILE A 760 -7.31 6.14 27.35
N LEU A 761 -7.92 5.68 28.44
CA LEU A 761 -7.53 4.45 29.13
C LEU A 761 -7.56 3.24 28.18
N SER A 762 -8.63 3.11 27.40
CA SER A 762 -8.82 2.05 26.40
C SER A 762 -7.69 1.99 25.37
N MET A 763 -7.19 3.14 24.95
CA MET A 763 -6.08 3.25 24.00
C MET A 763 -4.70 3.16 24.68
N CYS A 764 -4.56 3.50 25.95
CA CYS A 764 -3.29 3.35 26.67
C CYS A 764 -2.87 1.89 26.90
N VAL A 765 -3.80 0.94 26.81
CA VAL A 765 -3.54 -0.48 27.09
C VAL A 765 -3.45 -1.37 25.86
N VAL A 766 -3.63 -0.83 24.64
CA VAL A 766 -3.64 -1.62 23.40
C VAL A 766 -2.29 -1.63 22.70
N HIS A 767 -1.79 -2.84 22.41
CA HIS A 767 -0.54 -3.09 21.70
C HIS A 767 0.69 -2.38 22.29
N VAL A 768 0.81 -2.40 23.61
CA VAL A 768 1.86 -1.74 24.42
C VAL A 768 2.80 -2.73 25.11
N GLY A 769 2.52 -4.03 25.01
CA GLY A 769 3.41 -5.11 25.45
C GLY A 769 3.16 -5.54 26.90
N ASP A 770 4.18 -6.14 27.50
CA ASP A 770 4.15 -6.77 28.82
C ASP A 770 4.16 -5.79 30.00
N ALA A 771 4.54 -4.53 29.77
CA ALA A 771 4.50 -3.46 30.79
C ALA A 771 3.10 -3.26 31.43
N VAL A 772 2.03 -3.69 30.74
CA VAL A 772 0.66 -3.66 31.27
C VAL A 772 0.49 -4.60 32.47
N LEU A 773 1.31 -5.66 32.58
CA LEU A 773 1.24 -6.61 33.68
C LEU A 773 1.55 -6.00 35.05
N GLU A 774 2.37 -4.94 35.10
CA GLU A 774 2.64 -4.21 36.35
C GLU A 774 1.37 -3.62 36.97
N TRP A 775 0.33 -3.39 36.15
CA TRP A 775 -0.93 -2.76 36.52
C TRP A 775 -2.11 -3.74 36.48
N LYS A 776 -1.84 -5.05 36.41
CA LYS A 776 -2.88 -6.08 36.16
C LYS A 776 -4.00 -6.08 37.21
N ASP A 777 -3.67 -5.84 38.48
CA ASP A 777 -4.65 -5.87 39.56
C ASP A 777 -5.55 -4.62 39.51
N GLU A 778 -4.97 -3.44 39.29
CA GLU A 778 -5.69 -2.18 39.14
C GLU A 778 -6.56 -2.17 37.88
N LEU A 779 -6.04 -2.69 36.76
CA LEU A 779 -6.77 -2.81 35.50
C LEU A 779 -7.94 -3.79 35.60
N PHE A 780 -7.76 -4.90 36.34
CA PHE A 780 -8.83 -5.83 36.62
C PHE A 780 -9.90 -5.19 37.52
N GLU A 781 -9.49 -4.54 38.62
CA GLU A 781 -10.40 -3.89 39.56
C GLU A 781 -11.22 -2.80 38.88
N ILE A 782 -10.59 -1.93 38.08
CA ILE A 782 -11.30 -0.85 37.38
C ILE A 782 -12.26 -1.41 36.32
N ALA A 783 -11.90 -2.50 35.61
CA ALA A 783 -12.78 -3.16 34.65
C ALA A 783 -14.07 -3.67 35.32
N GLU A 784 -13.94 -4.37 36.45
CA GLU A 784 -15.09 -4.85 37.23
C GLU A 784 -15.92 -3.70 37.79
N TYR A 785 -15.26 -2.71 38.37
CA TYR A 785 -15.89 -1.52 38.94
C TYR A 785 -16.76 -0.81 37.90
N MET A 786 -16.21 -0.53 36.71
CA MET A 786 -16.91 0.15 35.63
C MET A 786 -18.08 -0.68 35.09
N GLN A 787 -17.92 -2.00 34.93
CA GLN A 787 -18.99 -2.88 34.46
C GLN A 787 -20.18 -2.98 35.43
N GLN A 788 -19.94 -2.82 36.73
CA GLN A 788 -20.97 -2.84 37.77
C GLN A 788 -21.67 -1.49 37.95
N ARG A 789 -20.93 -0.38 37.82
CA ARG A 789 -21.42 0.96 38.16
C ARG A 789 -21.94 1.75 36.96
N CYS A 790 -21.39 1.54 35.77
CA CYS A 790 -21.82 2.26 34.57
C CYS A 790 -23.08 1.65 33.94
N ARG A 791 -23.94 2.53 33.44
CA ARG A 791 -25.16 2.25 32.66
C ARG A 791 -25.17 3.18 31.44
N GLY A 792 -25.91 2.79 30.41
CA GLY A 792 -26.04 3.57 29.17
C GLY A 792 -24.78 3.52 28.28
N THR A 793 -24.59 4.54 27.46
CA THR A 793 -23.56 4.62 26.41
C THR A 793 -22.11 4.39 26.90
N PRO A 794 -21.68 4.84 28.10
CA PRO A 794 -20.34 4.56 28.62
C PRO A 794 -19.98 3.07 28.68
N THR A 795 -20.96 2.16 28.85
CA THR A 795 -20.72 0.71 28.97
C THR A 795 -20.12 0.08 27.70
N VAL A 796 -20.38 0.67 26.52
CA VAL A 796 -19.75 0.25 25.27
C VAL A 796 -18.25 0.58 25.31
N HIS A 797 -17.87 1.75 25.81
CA HIS A 797 -16.48 2.15 25.96
C HIS A 797 -15.73 1.29 27.00
N VAL A 798 -16.41 0.90 28.07
CA VAL A 798 -15.86 -0.07 29.05
C VAL A 798 -15.61 -1.43 28.38
N SER A 799 -16.55 -1.89 27.55
CA SER A 799 -16.39 -3.16 26.82
C SER A 799 -15.26 -3.08 25.78
N ASN A 800 -15.08 -1.93 25.13
CA ASN A 800 -13.93 -1.67 24.24
C ASN A 800 -12.60 -1.66 24.99
N PHE A 801 -12.52 -1.08 26.20
CA PHE A 801 -11.33 -1.16 27.05
C PHE A 801 -10.94 -2.60 27.37
N ILE A 802 -11.90 -3.44 27.77
CA ILE A 802 -11.69 -4.87 28.03
C ILE A 802 -11.19 -5.58 26.76
N HIS A 803 -11.83 -5.32 25.62
CA HIS A 803 -11.43 -5.87 24.33
C HIS A 803 -9.99 -5.48 23.95
N HIS A 804 -9.63 -4.20 24.05
CA HIS A 804 -8.28 -3.72 23.76
C HIS A 804 -7.21 -4.28 24.71
N LEU A 805 -7.56 -4.46 25.99
CA LEU A 805 -6.69 -5.13 26.96
C LEU A 805 -6.48 -6.61 26.57
N LEU A 806 -7.52 -7.31 26.13
CA LEU A 806 -7.40 -8.68 25.62
C LEU A 806 -6.53 -8.74 24.36
N LEU A 807 -6.68 -7.81 23.41
CA LEU A 807 -5.83 -7.74 22.22
C LEU A 807 -4.35 -7.57 22.60
N ASN A 808 -4.04 -6.70 23.55
CA ASN A 808 -2.66 -6.54 24.04
C ASN A 808 -2.09 -7.84 24.62
N LEU A 809 -2.87 -8.56 25.42
CA LEU A 809 -2.43 -9.74 26.14
C LEU A 809 -2.37 -11.01 25.27
N THR A 810 -2.99 -11.01 24.09
CA THR A 810 -3.18 -12.24 23.30
C THR A 810 -2.63 -12.16 21.88
N CYS A 811 -2.47 -10.98 21.30
CA CYS A 811 -1.96 -10.82 19.94
C CYS A 811 -0.42 -10.78 19.90
N THR A 812 0.15 -11.33 18.84
CA THR A 812 1.56 -11.13 18.50
C THR A 812 1.69 -9.92 17.57
N TYR A 813 2.51 -8.94 17.93
CA TYR A 813 2.73 -7.72 17.14
C TYR A 813 4.11 -7.12 17.39
N THR A 814 4.55 -6.20 16.53
CA THR A 814 5.86 -5.55 16.67
C THR A 814 5.81 -4.43 17.71
N ILE A 815 6.77 -4.42 18.62
CA ILE A 815 7.03 -3.32 19.58
C ILE A 815 8.23 -2.47 19.17
N ASP A 816 8.82 -2.78 18.02
CA ASP A 816 9.92 -2.00 17.47
C ASP A 816 9.40 -0.74 16.77
N HIS A 817 9.49 0.36 17.51
CA HIS A 817 9.21 1.70 17.03
C HIS A 817 10.48 2.52 16.86
N SER A 818 11.69 1.97 16.97
CA SER A 818 12.90 2.77 16.76
C SER A 818 13.24 2.87 15.27
N ILE A 819 13.81 4.00 14.85
CA ILE A 819 14.39 4.15 13.50
C ILE A 819 15.80 3.53 13.44
N TYR A 820 16.44 3.41 14.61
CA TYR A 820 17.83 2.99 14.78
C TYR A 820 17.92 1.74 15.64
N GLU A 821 18.88 0.87 15.31
CA GLU A 821 19.18 -0.31 16.11
C GLU A 821 19.80 0.09 17.45
N GLN A 822 19.68 -0.77 18.47
CA GLN A 822 20.14 -0.45 19.82
C GLN A 822 21.66 -0.19 19.89
N ASP A 823 22.44 -0.92 19.10
CA ASP A 823 23.89 -0.75 19.03
C ASP A 823 24.27 0.64 18.47
N GLU A 824 23.47 1.17 17.55
CA GLU A 824 23.68 2.50 16.96
C GLU A 824 23.34 3.60 17.96
N LEU A 825 22.25 3.41 18.70
CA LEU A 825 21.88 4.32 19.79
C LEU A 825 22.95 4.32 20.90
N ALA A 826 23.56 3.17 21.18
CA ALA A 826 24.64 3.04 22.16
C ALA A 826 25.95 3.72 21.70
N GLN A 827 26.26 3.68 20.40
CA GLN A 827 27.42 4.38 19.82
C GLN A 827 27.22 5.91 19.75
N GLY A 828 25.95 6.35 19.74
CA GLY A 828 25.57 7.75 19.66
C GLY A 828 25.29 8.18 18.21
N LEU A 829 24.19 8.91 18.03
CA LEU A 829 23.76 9.39 16.72
C LEU A 829 24.60 10.58 16.25
N SER A 830 24.87 10.62 14.95
CA SER A 830 25.69 11.64 14.29
C SER A 830 24.94 12.26 13.10
N THR A 831 25.61 13.14 12.36
CA THR A 831 25.09 13.72 11.12
C THR A 831 24.90 12.67 10.01
N GLU A 832 25.58 11.53 10.08
CA GLU A 832 25.44 10.41 9.14
C GLU A 832 24.20 9.55 9.41
N SER A 833 23.61 9.66 10.62
CA SER A 833 22.38 8.97 10.98
C SER A 833 21.16 9.50 10.22
N TRP A 834 21.25 10.69 9.63
CA TRP A 834 20.20 11.32 8.84
C TRP A 834 20.02 10.62 7.49
N GLY A 835 18.78 10.27 7.15
CA GLY A 835 18.49 9.71 5.82
C GLY A 835 19.08 8.31 5.59
N ARG A 836 19.69 7.65 6.59
CA ARG A 836 20.40 6.38 6.43
C ARG A 836 19.55 5.25 5.80
N GLN A 837 20.20 4.41 5.00
CA GLN A 837 19.65 3.13 4.51
C GLN A 837 20.16 1.99 5.40
N ILE A 838 19.25 1.14 5.85
CA ILE A 838 19.56 -0.02 6.68
C ILE A 838 19.72 -1.25 5.78
N ASP A 839 20.63 -2.15 6.13
CA ASP A 839 20.70 -3.46 5.49
C ASP A 839 19.54 -4.31 5.99
N VAL A 840 18.60 -4.55 5.08
CA VAL A 840 17.36 -5.28 5.33
C VAL A 840 17.59 -6.70 5.87
N ARG A 841 18.75 -7.30 5.59
CA ARG A 841 19.06 -8.65 6.07
C ARG A 841 19.51 -8.71 7.53
N ASN A 842 19.96 -7.59 8.08
CA ASN A 842 20.49 -7.50 9.45
C ASN A 842 19.53 -6.76 10.38
N LEU A 843 18.23 -6.80 10.09
CA LEU A 843 17.19 -6.17 10.92
C LEU A 843 16.92 -7.03 12.16
N ASN A 844 16.93 -6.41 13.34
CA ASN A 844 16.60 -7.07 14.60
C ASN A 844 15.21 -6.65 15.07
N ILE A 845 14.18 -7.25 14.49
CA ILE A 845 12.78 -6.90 14.81
C ILE A 845 12.41 -7.40 16.20
N LYS A 846 11.96 -6.47 17.06
CA LYS A 846 11.40 -6.79 18.37
C LYS A 846 9.91 -7.07 18.28
N TRP A 847 9.55 -8.28 18.67
CA TRP A 847 8.17 -8.74 18.75
C TRP A 847 7.71 -8.82 20.19
N HIS A 848 6.47 -8.41 20.41
CA HIS A 848 5.71 -8.86 21.55
C HIS A 848 5.09 -10.22 21.22
N THR A 849 5.39 -11.22 22.05
CA THR A 849 4.74 -12.53 22.03
C THR A 849 4.12 -12.75 23.41
N PRO A 850 2.84 -13.14 23.49
CA PRO A 850 2.17 -13.35 24.77
C PRO A 850 2.91 -14.35 25.64
N ASN A 851 3.29 -13.94 26.85
CA ASN A 851 3.89 -14.84 27.83
C ASN A 851 2.80 -15.55 28.66
N SER A 852 3.19 -16.55 29.45
CA SER A 852 2.24 -17.34 30.25
C SER A 852 1.45 -16.49 31.27
N GLU A 853 2.05 -15.46 31.87
CA GLU A 853 1.35 -14.58 32.81
C GLU A 853 0.29 -13.71 32.11
N GLU A 854 0.58 -13.25 30.89
CA GLU A 854 -0.37 -12.48 30.07
C GLU A 854 -1.57 -13.33 29.65
N ILE A 855 -1.30 -14.56 29.22
CA ILE A 855 -2.34 -15.52 28.85
C ILE A 855 -3.21 -15.87 30.07
N ASP A 856 -2.61 -16.13 31.24
CA ASP A 856 -3.36 -16.39 32.47
C ASP A 856 -4.23 -15.19 32.86
N PHE A 857 -3.71 -13.98 32.70
CA PHE A 857 -4.47 -12.76 32.95
C PHE A 857 -5.63 -12.59 31.95
N ALA A 858 -5.39 -12.81 30.66
CA ALA A 858 -6.41 -12.76 29.62
C ALA A 858 -7.52 -13.78 29.86
N VAL A 859 -7.16 -15.02 30.21
CA VAL A 859 -8.10 -16.10 30.53
C VAL A 859 -8.93 -15.74 31.77
N LYS A 860 -8.31 -15.19 32.83
CA LYS A 860 -9.02 -14.72 34.02
C LYS A 860 -10.03 -13.62 33.67
N LEU A 861 -9.63 -12.66 32.85
CA LEU A 861 -10.44 -11.52 32.43
C LEU A 861 -11.63 -11.99 31.58
N PHE A 862 -11.37 -12.83 30.58
CA PHE A 862 -12.38 -13.45 29.73
C PHE A 862 -13.36 -14.30 30.53
N LYS A 863 -12.87 -15.20 31.40
CA LYS A 863 -13.72 -16.04 32.27
C LYS A 863 -14.65 -15.20 33.12
N THR A 864 -14.15 -14.14 33.75
CA THR A 864 -14.93 -13.32 34.68
C THR A 864 -16.03 -12.57 33.95
N HIS A 865 -15.69 -11.85 32.88
CA HIS A 865 -16.67 -11.05 32.13
C HIS A 865 -17.67 -11.91 31.35
N THR A 866 -17.22 -13.02 30.76
CA THR A 866 -18.11 -13.96 30.06
C THR A 866 -19.11 -14.59 31.01
N ASN A 867 -18.67 -15.09 32.18
CA ASN A 867 -19.58 -15.67 33.17
C ASN A 867 -20.60 -14.65 33.70
N ASN A 868 -20.17 -13.41 33.93
CA ASN A 868 -21.07 -12.35 34.39
C ASN A 868 -22.13 -12.02 33.33
N ALA A 869 -21.74 -11.90 32.06
CA ALA A 869 -22.66 -11.65 30.95
C ALA A 869 -23.63 -12.83 30.72
N MET A 870 -23.14 -14.06 30.73
CA MET A 870 -23.97 -15.26 30.58
C MET A 870 -24.99 -15.40 31.72
N LYS A 871 -24.58 -15.16 32.97
CA LYS A 871 -25.49 -15.16 34.13
C LYS A 871 -26.57 -14.08 33.99
N ALA A 872 -26.19 -12.87 33.57
CA ALA A 872 -27.13 -11.78 33.35
C ALA A 872 -28.15 -12.10 32.24
N LEU A 873 -27.68 -12.57 31.08
CA LEU A 873 -28.56 -12.96 29.96
C LEU A 873 -29.50 -14.12 30.33
N THR A 874 -28.99 -15.10 31.08
CA THR A 874 -29.83 -16.21 31.59
C THR A 874 -30.92 -15.68 32.52
N ALA A 875 -30.57 -14.80 33.46
CA ALA A 875 -31.56 -14.20 34.37
C ALA A 875 -32.61 -13.36 33.62
N LEU A 876 -32.19 -12.62 32.58
CA LEU A 876 -33.10 -11.78 31.78
C LEU A 876 -34.04 -12.60 30.87
N THR A 877 -33.67 -13.83 30.50
CA THR A 877 -34.45 -14.72 29.63
C THR A 877 -35.30 -15.74 30.40
N GLN A 878 -35.08 -15.94 31.71
CA GLN A 878 -35.91 -16.80 32.58
C GLN A 878 -37.29 -16.20 32.94
N ALA A 879 -38.27 -17.02 33.31
CA ALA A 879 -39.64 -16.54 33.57
C ALA A 879 -39.74 -15.38 34.57
N ASP A 880 -38.90 -15.37 35.62
CA ASP A 880 -38.82 -14.33 36.65
C ASP A 880 -37.62 -13.40 36.39
N SER A 881 -37.78 -12.50 35.40
CA SER A 881 -36.71 -11.57 35.01
C SER A 881 -36.52 -10.48 36.08
N PRO A 882 -35.27 -10.15 36.47
CA PRO A 882 -34.98 -9.10 37.45
C PRO A 882 -35.41 -7.71 36.97
N ILE A 883 -35.56 -7.52 35.66
CA ILE A 883 -36.07 -6.30 35.03
C ILE A 883 -37.40 -6.64 34.36
N LYS A 884 -38.42 -5.81 34.58
CA LYS A 884 -39.74 -6.00 33.94
C LYS A 884 -39.61 -5.91 32.42
N ARG A 885 -40.17 -6.90 31.74
CA ARG A 885 -40.17 -7.03 30.28
C ARG A 885 -41.23 -6.16 29.61
N GLU A 886 -42.36 -5.99 30.29
CA GLU A 886 -43.50 -5.21 29.82
C GLU A 886 -43.53 -3.87 30.57
N GLY A 887 -43.30 -2.78 29.85
CA GLY A 887 -43.27 -1.42 30.39
C GLY A 887 -43.00 -0.37 29.31
N THR A 888 -43.17 0.90 29.66
CA THR A 888 -42.87 2.04 28.78
C THR A 888 -41.35 2.31 28.64
N GLY A 889 -40.51 1.71 29.47
CA GLY A 889 -39.04 1.77 29.40
C GLY A 889 -38.46 0.52 28.73
N LYS A 890 -37.49 0.68 27.81
CA LYS A 890 -36.76 -0.44 27.19
C LYS A 890 -35.55 -0.89 28.04
N ASP A 891 -35.66 -0.80 29.36
CA ASP A 891 -34.55 -1.07 30.29
C ASP A 891 -34.06 -2.52 30.18
N TRP A 892 -34.99 -3.46 29.95
CA TRP A 892 -34.67 -4.87 29.70
C TRP A 892 -33.88 -5.04 28.39
N SER A 893 -34.34 -4.42 27.30
CA SER A 893 -33.70 -4.50 25.98
C SER A 893 -32.28 -3.92 25.98
N ASP A 894 -32.10 -2.80 26.70
CA ASP A 894 -30.80 -2.14 26.80
C ASP A 894 -29.81 -3.02 27.58
N GLU A 895 -30.26 -3.69 28.63
CA GLU A 895 -29.43 -4.61 29.42
C GLU A 895 -29.08 -5.88 28.63
N VAL A 896 -30.04 -6.46 27.89
CA VAL A 896 -29.75 -7.59 26.97
C VAL A 896 -28.74 -7.16 25.91
N SER A 897 -28.97 -6.03 25.25
CA SER A 897 -28.07 -5.48 24.23
C SER A 897 -26.66 -5.21 24.78
N ARG A 898 -26.56 -4.64 25.99
CA ARG A 898 -25.28 -4.39 26.67
C ARG A 898 -24.47 -5.67 26.85
N ASN A 899 -25.10 -6.73 27.37
CA ASN A 899 -24.40 -8.00 27.61
C ASN A 899 -24.04 -8.70 26.30
N LEU A 900 -24.87 -8.60 25.25
CA LEU A 900 -24.54 -9.12 23.91
C LEU A 900 -23.35 -8.37 23.28
N VAL A 901 -23.30 -7.04 23.41
CA VAL A 901 -22.16 -6.22 22.93
C VAL A 901 -20.90 -6.55 23.70
N LEU A 902 -20.99 -6.75 25.03
CA LEU A 902 -19.86 -7.20 25.83
C LEU A 902 -19.35 -8.57 25.37
N LEU A 903 -20.23 -9.57 25.21
CA LEU A 903 -19.87 -10.90 24.71
C LEU A 903 -19.21 -10.81 23.33
N ARG A 904 -19.76 -10.02 22.41
CA ARG A 904 -19.17 -9.79 21.09
C ARG A 904 -17.72 -9.31 21.21
N LEU A 905 -17.49 -8.23 21.96
CA LEU A 905 -16.18 -7.57 22.05
C LEU A 905 -15.13 -8.43 22.77
N ILE A 906 -15.51 -9.16 23.81
CA ILE A 906 -14.57 -10.05 24.50
C ILE A 906 -14.24 -11.30 23.68
N LEU A 907 -15.19 -11.84 22.91
CA LEU A 907 -14.92 -12.93 21.95
C LEU A 907 -13.93 -12.46 20.88
N SER A 908 -14.17 -11.30 20.28
CA SER A 908 -13.27 -10.72 19.28
C SER A 908 -11.88 -10.45 19.87
N GLY A 909 -11.81 -9.94 21.11
CA GLY A 909 -10.55 -9.60 21.77
C GLY A 909 -9.67 -10.79 22.15
N ILE A 910 -10.26 -11.97 22.36
CA ILE A 910 -9.53 -13.21 22.68
C ILE A 910 -9.44 -14.19 21.50
N SER A 911 -9.91 -13.77 20.32
CA SER A 911 -10.11 -14.62 19.14
C SER A 911 -8.88 -15.43 18.71
N VAL A 912 -7.68 -14.87 18.90
CA VAL A 912 -6.38 -15.51 18.61
C VAL A 912 -6.17 -16.80 19.42
N LEU A 913 -6.81 -16.92 20.60
CA LEU A 913 -6.72 -18.11 21.44
C LEU A 913 -7.75 -19.20 21.10
N PHE A 914 -8.69 -18.94 20.18
CA PHE A 914 -9.60 -19.98 19.70
C PHE A 914 -8.92 -20.79 18.61
N ASP A 915 -8.72 -22.08 18.88
CA ASP A 915 -8.17 -23.06 17.96
C ASP A 915 -9.27 -23.48 16.98
N VAL A 916 -9.02 -23.27 15.68
CA VAL A 916 -9.93 -23.70 14.61
C VAL A 916 -10.12 -25.22 14.62
N ARG A 917 -9.14 -25.96 15.15
CA ARG A 917 -9.07 -27.41 15.10
C ARG A 917 -9.81 -28.11 16.27
N GLU A 918 -10.44 -27.37 17.19
CA GLU A 918 -11.15 -27.95 18.34
C GLU A 918 -12.23 -28.96 17.92
N ASP A 919 -13.07 -28.59 16.95
CA ASP A 919 -14.22 -29.40 16.53
C ASP A 919 -13.79 -30.67 15.76
N GLN A 920 -12.64 -30.64 15.08
CA GLN A 920 -12.10 -31.80 14.35
C GLN A 920 -11.72 -32.97 15.27
N ALA A 921 -11.45 -32.70 16.55
CA ALA A 921 -11.07 -33.73 17.52
C ALA A 921 -12.26 -34.58 18.02
N THR A 922 -13.51 -34.15 17.79
CA THR A 922 -14.69 -34.88 18.29
C THR A 922 -15.12 -36.05 17.40
N ASP A 923 -14.60 -36.14 16.17
CA ASP A 923 -14.90 -37.19 15.20
C ASP A 923 -13.93 -38.39 15.31
N GLY A 924 -13.85 -38.99 16.50
CA GLY A 924 -13.57 -40.42 16.72
C GLY A 924 -12.47 -41.16 15.93
N ARG A 925 -11.43 -40.49 15.40
CA ARG A 925 -10.26 -41.15 14.80
C ARG A 925 -9.10 -41.09 15.77
N THR A 926 -8.95 -42.19 16.50
CA THR A 926 -7.79 -42.51 17.33
C THR A 926 -6.48 -42.32 16.59
N ASP A 927 -5.55 -41.64 17.27
CA ASP A 927 -4.15 -41.40 16.94
C ASP A 927 -3.47 -42.49 16.09
N SER A 928 -2.93 -42.06 14.95
CA SER A 928 -1.62 -42.53 14.49
C SER A 928 -0.90 -41.32 13.88
N ASP A 929 0.22 -40.95 14.49
CA ASP A 929 1.18 -39.93 14.07
C ASP A 929 1.26 -39.76 12.53
N SER A 930 0.66 -38.69 12.01
CA SER A 930 1.03 -38.09 10.73
C SER A 930 0.49 -36.66 10.67
N ASP A 931 1.37 -35.70 10.97
CA ASP A 931 1.12 -34.27 10.94
C ASP A 931 0.70 -33.79 9.53
N SER A 932 -0.55 -33.36 9.39
CA SER A 932 -1.00 -32.43 8.36
C SER A 932 -2.41 -31.93 8.74
N ASP A 933 -2.49 -30.93 9.62
CA ASP A 933 -3.77 -30.36 10.05
C ASP A 933 -4.01 -29.00 9.36
N SER A 934 -5.28 -28.57 9.28
CA SER A 934 -5.89 -27.74 8.19
C SER A 934 -6.47 -26.32 8.52
N ASP A 935 -5.85 -25.18 8.10
CA ASP A 935 -6.32 -23.80 8.37
C ASP A 935 -6.42 -23.04 7.07
N ALA A 936 -7.65 -22.68 6.76
CA ALA A 936 -8.03 -21.90 5.61
C ALA A 936 -7.40 -20.50 5.67
N MET A 937 -6.45 -20.26 4.75
CA MET A 937 -6.19 -18.92 4.26
C MET A 937 -7.22 -18.56 3.19
N ASP A 938 -8.17 -17.70 3.54
CA ASP A 938 -8.89 -16.92 2.55
C ASP A 938 -7.91 -15.95 1.90
N THR A 939 -7.39 -16.36 0.74
CA THR A 939 -6.73 -15.44 -0.18
C THR A 939 -7.78 -14.51 -0.78
N GLU A 940 -8.12 -13.44 -0.06
CA GLU A 940 -8.66 -12.24 -0.70
C GLU A 940 -7.57 -11.67 -1.61
N GLY A 941 -7.58 -12.14 -2.86
CA GLY A 941 -6.96 -11.41 -3.93
C GLY A 941 -7.75 -10.15 -4.15
N ILE A 942 -7.11 -9.00 -3.99
CA ILE A 942 -7.58 -7.72 -4.50
C ILE A 942 -8.00 -7.88 -5.97
N ASP A 943 -9.31 -8.00 -6.17
CA ASP A 943 -10.14 -7.70 -7.34
C ASP A 943 -11.49 -8.39 -7.07
N ASP A 944 -12.50 -7.60 -6.67
CA ASP A 944 -13.95 -7.81 -6.79
C ASP A 944 -14.42 -9.24 -7.18
N ASP A 945 -14.18 -10.23 -6.32
CA ASP A 945 -14.89 -11.52 -6.40
C ASP A 945 -16.20 -11.29 -5.67
N ALA A 946 -17.21 -10.86 -6.41
CA ALA A 946 -18.57 -10.78 -5.91
C ALA A 946 -18.88 -12.15 -5.30
N GLY A 947 -18.98 -12.20 -3.97
CA GLY A 947 -19.36 -13.37 -3.20
C GLY A 947 -20.71 -13.89 -3.67
N LEU A 948 -20.67 -14.76 -4.67
CA LEU A 948 -21.80 -15.50 -5.19
C LEU A 948 -21.55 -16.96 -4.84
N GLY A 949 -21.97 -17.29 -3.61
CA GLY A 949 -22.51 -18.57 -3.20
C GLY A 949 -21.74 -19.81 -3.65
N GLU A 950 -20.68 -20.16 -2.93
CA GLU A 950 -20.27 -21.56 -2.77
C GLU A 950 -19.92 -21.80 -1.30
N ALA A 951 -20.93 -21.72 -0.42
CA ALA A 951 -20.82 -22.11 0.99
C ALA A 951 -21.48 -23.46 1.28
N GLU A 952 -21.87 -24.24 0.26
CA GLU A 952 -22.63 -25.48 0.50
C GLU A 952 -21.80 -26.77 0.47
N ASP A 953 -20.51 -26.77 0.07
CA ASP A 953 -19.72 -28.02 -0.03
C ASP A 953 -18.23 -27.89 0.35
N GLU A 954 -17.82 -26.87 1.11
CA GLU A 954 -16.40 -26.71 1.48
C GLU A 954 -15.92 -27.61 2.64
N GLU A 955 -16.84 -28.14 3.46
CA GLU A 955 -16.49 -28.88 4.69
C GLU A 955 -15.82 -30.25 4.47
N VAL A 956 -15.68 -30.74 3.22
CA VAL A 956 -15.24 -32.14 2.96
C VAL A 956 -13.79 -32.26 2.48
N LYS A 957 -13.07 -31.17 2.18
CA LYS A 957 -11.71 -31.26 1.61
C LYS A 957 -10.64 -30.66 2.54
N PRO A 958 -9.54 -31.39 2.83
CA PRO A 958 -8.48 -30.92 3.72
C PRO A 958 -7.79 -29.67 3.15
N THR A 959 -7.78 -28.57 3.91
CA THR A 959 -6.91 -27.40 3.68
C THR A 959 -5.59 -27.57 4.45
N PHE A 960 -4.55 -26.78 4.17
CA PHE A 960 -3.29 -26.83 4.93
C PHE A 960 -3.21 -25.71 5.99
N GLN A 961 -2.98 -26.03 7.28
CA GLN A 961 -2.54 -25.00 8.26
C GLN A 961 -1.05 -24.76 8.06
N TYR A 962 -0.63 -23.57 8.45
CA TYR A 962 0.76 -23.23 8.65
C TYR A 962 0.94 -22.72 10.07
N GLU A 963 2.15 -22.84 10.62
CA GLU A 963 2.51 -22.37 11.94
C GLU A 963 2.25 -20.86 12.06
N SER A 964 1.44 -20.50 13.05
CA SER A 964 1.02 -19.13 13.32
C SER A 964 1.48 -18.63 14.70
N GLY A 965 2.25 -19.45 15.42
CA GLY A 965 2.73 -19.14 16.77
C GLY A 965 1.64 -19.25 17.85
N TYR A 966 0.71 -20.21 17.70
CA TYR A 966 -0.39 -20.40 18.66
C TYR A 966 0.15 -20.63 20.09
N PRO A 967 -0.25 -19.81 21.09
CA PRO A 967 0.44 -19.75 22.38
C PRO A 967 0.03 -20.85 23.37
N LEU A 968 -1.08 -21.57 23.12
CA LEU A 968 -1.63 -22.57 24.04
C LEU A 968 -1.33 -23.99 23.58
N ARG A 969 -1.08 -24.92 24.52
CA ARG A 969 -0.97 -26.34 24.20
C ARG A 969 -2.32 -27.03 24.34
N ARG A 970 -2.63 -27.90 23.38
CA ARG A 970 -3.82 -28.73 23.43
C ARG A 970 -3.81 -29.62 24.68
N GLY A 971 -4.91 -29.59 25.42
CA GLY A 971 -5.08 -30.38 26.64
C GLY A 971 -4.77 -29.64 27.94
N ASP A 972 -4.14 -28.47 27.89
CA ASP A 972 -3.95 -27.60 29.06
C ASP A 972 -5.30 -27.13 29.64
N ASP A 973 -5.32 -26.83 30.94
CA ASP A 973 -6.54 -26.41 31.64
C ASP A 973 -7.12 -25.11 31.05
N ASN A 974 -6.25 -24.16 30.69
CA ASN A 974 -6.64 -22.91 30.05
C ASN A 974 -7.21 -23.15 28.65
N TYR A 975 -6.64 -24.08 27.87
CA TYR A 975 -7.15 -24.44 26.54
C TYR A 975 -8.57 -25.00 26.64
N LYS A 976 -8.79 -25.99 27.52
CA LYS A 976 -10.12 -26.59 27.72
C LYS A 976 -11.12 -25.56 28.20
N LEU A 977 -10.74 -24.74 29.18
CA LEU A 977 -11.60 -23.71 29.75
C LEU A 977 -12.06 -22.68 28.70
N LEU A 978 -11.16 -22.20 27.85
CA LEU A 978 -11.49 -21.20 26.81
C LEU A 978 -12.51 -21.73 25.81
N HIS A 979 -12.27 -22.94 25.30
CA HIS A 979 -13.13 -23.57 24.32
C HIS A 979 -14.48 -23.99 24.91
N ASP A 980 -14.50 -24.50 26.15
CA ASP A 980 -15.75 -24.77 26.87
C ASP A 980 -16.56 -23.50 27.11
N LEU A 981 -15.91 -22.37 27.45
CA LEU A 981 -16.58 -21.08 27.58
C LEU A 981 -17.13 -20.59 26.23
N ARG A 982 -16.38 -20.73 25.13
CA ARG A 982 -16.85 -20.38 23.78
C ARG A 982 -18.08 -21.18 23.39
N ARG A 983 -18.10 -22.49 23.70
CA ARG A 983 -19.26 -23.37 23.47
C ARG A 983 -20.48 -22.91 24.27
N GLN A 984 -20.30 -22.64 25.57
CA GLN A 984 -21.36 -22.12 26.44
C GLN A 984 -21.91 -20.78 25.95
N VAL A 985 -21.04 -19.88 25.45
CA VAL A 985 -21.49 -18.62 24.85
C VAL A 985 -22.38 -18.89 23.63
N GLY A 986 -22.00 -19.81 22.75
CA GLY A 986 -22.83 -20.21 21.60
C GLY A 986 -24.23 -20.71 22.03
N GLU A 987 -24.30 -21.54 23.05
CA GLU A 987 -25.58 -22.02 23.62
C GLU A 987 -26.43 -20.87 24.19
N ILE A 988 -25.81 -19.92 24.90
CA ILE A 988 -26.49 -18.74 25.43
C ILE A 988 -27.03 -17.85 24.31
N LEU A 989 -26.24 -17.58 23.26
CA LEU A 989 -26.69 -16.81 22.10
C LEU A 989 -27.90 -17.48 21.42
N HIS A 990 -27.87 -18.81 21.29
CA HIS A 990 -28.99 -19.59 20.75
C HIS A 990 -30.24 -19.52 21.63
N ASN A 991 -30.09 -19.61 22.95
CA ASN A 991 -31.20 -19.50 23.88
C ASN A 991 -31.81 -18.09 23.86
N VAL A 992 -30.98 -17.04 23.80
CA VAL A 992 -31.44 -15.65 23.62
C VAL A 992 -32.17 -15.50 22.29
N HIS A 993 -31.67 -16.08 21.21
CA HIS A 993 -32.32 -16.06 19.89
C HIS A 993 -33.74 -16.67 19.94
N ARG A 994 -33.88 -17.88 20.49
CA ARG A 994 -35.18 -18.54 20.67
C ARG A 994 -36.12 -17.67 21.50
N PHE A 995 -35.62 -17.12 22.61
CA PHE A 995 -36.40 -16.25 23.47
C PHE A 995 -36.90 -14.99 22.73
N LEU A 996 -36.03 -14.30 21.99
CA LEU A 996 -36.39 -13.10 21.25
C LEU A 996 -37.46 -13.41 20.19
N ILE A 997 -37.33 -14.51 19.45
CA ILE A 997 -38.35 -14.94 18.47
C ILE A 997 -39.70 -15.19 19.15
N GLU A 998 -39.71 -15.90 20.29
CA GLU A 998 -40.95 -16.33 20.94
C GLU A 998 -41.64 -15.21 21.74
N LYS A 999 -40.88 -14.33 22.38
CA LYS A 999 -41.38 -13.40 23.40
C LYS A 999 -41.19 -11.93 23.08
N GLN A 1000 -40.24 -11.57 22.21
CA GLN A 1000 -39.90 -10.18 21.88
C GLN A 1000 -39.54 -10.02 20.37
N PRO A 1001 -40.41 -10.46 19.44
CA PRO A 1001 -40.09 -10.49 18.01
C PRO A 1001 -39.88 -9.09 17.39
N ASP A 1002 -40.43 -8.05 18.02
CA ASP A 1002 -40.36 -6.66 17.53
C ASP A 1002 -39.14 -5.86 18.05
N ASP A 1003 -38.28 -6.46 18.88
CA ASP A 1003 -37.12 -5.78 19.49
C ASP A 1003 -35.88 -5.77 18.58
N VAL A 1004 -35.94 -4.94 17.53
CA VAL A 1004 -34.88 -4.78 16.52
C VAL A 1004 -33.48 -4.49 17.13
N PRO A 1005 -33.32 -3.59 18.13
CA PRO A 1005 -32.01 -3.37 18.77
C PRO A 1005 -31.37 -4.64 19.34
N CYS A 1006 -32.14 -5.49 20.03
CA CYS A 1006 -31.62 -6.75 20.58
C CYS A 1006 -31.22 -7.72 19.47
N PHE A 1007 -32.01 -7.83 18.40
CA PHE A 1007 -31.66 -8.66 17.23
C PHE A 1007 -30.39 -8.17 16.52
N ASN A 1008 -30.19 -6.86 16.39
CA ASN A 1008 -28.97 -6.30 15.82
C ASN A 1008 -27.74 -6.63 16.68
N SER A 1009 -27.84 -6.47 18.01
CA SER A 1009 -26.76 -6.83 18.93
C SER A 1009 -26.46 -8.34 18.89
N LEU A 1010 -27.50 -9.17 18.81
CA LEU A 1010 -27.38 -10.63 18.71
C LEU A 1010 -26.74 -11.07 17.38
N TYR A 1011 -27.18 -10.49 16.26
CA TYR A 1011 -26.59 -10.74 14.94
C TYR A 1011 -25.09 -10.42 14.92
N ASN A 1012 -24.71 -9.28 15.49
CA ASN A 1012 -23.31 -8.90 15.59
C ASN A 1012 -22.52 -9.84 16.51
N ALA A 1013 -23.10 -10.31 17.61
CA ALA A 1013 -22.47 -11.31 18.48
C ALA A 1013 -22.30 -12.67 17.77
N TYR A 1014 -23.29 -13.11 16.99
CA TYR A 1014 -23.16 -14.30 16.13
C TYR A 1014 -22.05 -14.16 15.11
N ARG A 1015 -22.01 -13.03 14.40
CA ARG A 1015 -20.96 -12.77 13.41
C ARG A 1015 -19.58 -12.97 14.04
N SER A 1016 -19.29 -12.33 15.17
CA SER A 1016 -18.02 -12.50 15.87
C SER A 1016 -17.78 -13.94 16.35
N TRP A 1017 -18.80 -14.61 16.89
CA TRP A 1017 -18.67 -16.01 17.33
C TRP A 1017 -18.30 -16.99 16.20
N PHE A 1018 -18.84 -16.76 14.99
CA PHE A 1018 -18.54 -17.58 13.80
C PHE A 1018 -17.20 -17.25 13.16
N ILE A 1019 -16.86 -15.96 12.97
CA ILE A 1019 -15.72 -15.57 12.13
C ILE A 1019 -14.46 -15.18 12.89
N ASP A 1020 -14.55 -14.78 14.16
CA ASP A 1020 -13.38 -14.35 14.94
C ASP A 1020 -12.73 -15.57 15.63
N VAL A 1021 -12.06 -16.40 14.83
CA VAL A 1021 -11.30 -17.58 15.26
C VAL A 1021 -9.90 -17.52 14.67
N GLY A 1022 -8.88 -17.63 15.52
CA GLY A 1022 -7.46 -17.45 15.16
C GLY A 1022 -7.04 -16.01 14.88
N ILE A 1023 -7.96 -15.15 14.44
CA ILE A 1023 -7.77 -13.72 14.21
C ILE A 1023 -9.12 -12.98 14.28
N GLU A 1024 -9.10 -11.69 14.61
CA GLU A 1024 -10.28 -10.82 14.57
C GLU A 1024 -10.66 -10.44 13.12
N ARG A 1025 -11.28 -11.38 12.40
CA ARG A 1025 -11.70 -11.19 11.00
C ARG A 1025 -12.77 -10.09 10.86
N SER A 1026 -13.63 -9.93 11.88
CA SER A 1026 -14.69 -8.92 11.88
C SER A 1026 -14.18 -7.48 11.77
N ALA A 1027 -12.92 -7.21 12.13
CA ALA A 1027 -12.29 -5.90 12.08
C ALA A 1027 -11.54 -5.57 10.78
N HIS A 1028 -11.44 -6.51 9.81
CA HIS A 1028 -10.71 -6.33 8.55
C HIS A 1028 -9.27 -5.80 8.76
N VAL A 1029 -8.57 -6.36 9.74
CA VAL A 1029 -7.25 -5.86 10.21
C VAL A 1029 -6.22 -5.83 9.09
N LEU A 1030 -6.15 -6.90 8.29
CA LEU A 1030 -5.18 -7.04 7.19
C LEU A 1030 -5.36 -5.96 6.10
N ASP A 1031 -6.60 -5.67 5.69
CA ASP A 1031 -6.90 -4.66 4.68
C ASP A 1031 -6.55 -3.25 5.16
N ARG A 1032 -6.75 -3.00 6.46
CA ARG A 1032 -6.41 -1.71 7.06
C ARG A 1032 -4.90 -1.52 7.11
N ILE A 1033 -4.15 -2.53 7.58
CA ILE A 1033 -2.69 -2.47 7.65
C ILE A 1033 -2.09 -2.35 6.25
N SER A 1034 -2.57 -3.15 5.28
CA SER A 1034 -2.11 -3.10 3.89
C SER A 1034 -2.30 -1.72 3.26
N ARG A 1035 -3.47 -1.09 3.46
CA ARG A 1035 -3.73 0.27 2.97
C ARG A 1035 -2.84 1.33 3.64
N LEU A 1036 -2.55 1.20 4.93
CA LEU A 1036 -1.64 2.11 5.63
C LEU A 1036 -0.22 1.98 5.10
N LEU A 1037 0.28 0.75 4.95
CA LEU A 1037 1.60 0.48 4.39
C LEU A 1037 1.75 1.06 2.97
N GLU A 1038 0.77 0.85 2.09
CA GLU A 1038 0.81 1.39 0.72
C GLU A 1038 0.90 2.92 0.68
N ASN A 1039 0.24 3.61 1.62
CA ASN A 1039 0.30 5.06 1.73
C ASN A 1039 1.65 5.54 2.28
N ASP A 1040 2.18 4.88 3.32
CA ASP A 1040 3.41 5.27 4.00
C ASP A 1040 4.68 4.99 3.17
N GLU A 1041 4.67 3.95 2.32
CA GLU A 1041 5.81 3.60 1.47
C GLU A 1041 6.00 4.58 0.28
N ARG A 1042 4.93 5.24 -0.14
CA ARG A 1042 4.89 6.01 -1.39
C ARG A 1042 5.95 7.12 -1.50
N PRO A 1043 6.20 7.95 -0.47
CA PRO A 1043 7.23 9.00 -0.52
C PRO A 1043 8.67 8.45 -0.50
N PHE A 1044 8.85 7.14 -0.30
CA PHE A 1044 10.15 6.51 -0.23
C PHE A 1044 10.44 5.59 -1.41
N ARG A 1045 9.43 5.23 -2.21
CA ARG A 1045 9.55 4.29 -3.32
C ARG A 1045 10.11 4.96 -4.58
N PHE A 1046 11.18 4.39 -5.12
CA PHE A 1046 11.68 4.70 -6.46
C PHE A 1046 11.63 3.46 -7.33
N SER A 1047 11.21 3.63 -8.58
CA SER A 1047 11.15 2.52 -9.53
C SER A 1047 12.54 1.97 -9.84
N GLY A 1048 12.65 0.65 -9.94
CA GLY A 1048 13.91 -0.03 -10.26
C GLY A 1048 14.87 -0.27 -9.10
N LEU A 1049 14.62 0.30 -7.92
CA LEU A 1049 15.33 -0.10 -6.70
C LEU A 1049 14.63 -1.29 -6.05
N ARG A 1050 15.41 -2.18 -5.43
CA ARG A 1050 14.87 -3.19 -4.48
C ARG A 1050 14.22 -2.45 -3.31
N LYS A 1051 13.32 -3.11 -2.56
CA LYS A 1051 12.60 -2.54 -1.41
C LYS A 1051 13.59 -1.90 -0.41
N GLN A 1052 13.93 -0.63 -0.62
CA GLN A 1052 14.73 0.19 0.27
C GLN A 1052 13.77 0.81 1.29
N GLN A 1053 13.16 -0.07 2.08
CA GLN A 1053 12.25 0.29 3.17
C GLN A 1053 13.03 0.21 4.48
N ARG A 1054 12.66 1.05 5.44
CA ARG A 1054 13.35 1.21 6.73
C ARG A 1054 12.79 0.30 7.80
N CYS A 1055 13.52 0.13 8.91
CA CYS A 1055 13.15 -0.72 10.05
C CYS A 1055 11.65 -0.68 10.40
N GLN A 1056 11.07 0.51 10.63
CA GLN A 1056 9.66 0.68 10.99
C GLN A 1056 8.63 0.40 9.87
N GLN A 1057 9.02 0.55 8.60
CA GLN A 1057 8.15 0.21 7.45
C GLN A 1057 8.35 -1.24 7.03
N SER A 1058 9.55 -1.79 7.27
CA SER A 1058 9.85 -3.19 7.05
C SER A 1058 9.09 -4.08 8.03
N THR A 1059 8.94 -3.68 9.29
CA THR A 1059 8.10 -4.38 10.27
C THR A 1059 6.65 -4.47 9.83
N GLN A 1060 6.05 -3.36 9.37
CA GLN A 1060 4.70 -3.35 8.78
C GLN A 1060 4.59 -4.12 7.45
N SER A 1061 5.67 -4.27 6.70
CA SER A 1061 5.71 -5.07 5.45
C SER A 1061 6.01 -6.56 5.65
N THR A 1062 6.37 -6.93 6.89
CA THR A 1062 6.66 -8.30 7.34
C THR A 1062 5.44 -8.91 8.04
N LEU A 1063 4.68 -8.08 8.76
CA LEU A 1063 3.25 -8.28 9.05
C LEU A 1063 2.44 -8.34 7.74
#